data_AF-A0A0S2KG07-F1
#
_entry.id   AF-A0A0S2KG07-F1
#
_cell.length_a   1.000
_cell.length_b   1.000
_cell.length_c   1.000
_cell.angle_alpha   90.00
_cell.angle_beta   90.00
_cell.angle_gamma   90.00
#
_symmetry.space_group_name_H-M   'P 1'
#
loop_
_entity.id
_entity.type
_entity.pdbx_description
1 polymer ?
#
loop_
_entity_poly.entity_id
_entity_poly.type
_entity_poly.pdbx_seq_one_letter_code
_entity_poly.pdbx_strand_id
1 'polypeptide(L)'
;MINRSFTNLLRWSWRRKQDKKGISLNREDTEQLDQFARSVRRVRISRSLLGLAWTAGPVTALGLYGGYYIGFGQAPSNQQLIYFVSFTVLSGLIALIAKIVYDSTLGYRSERAQLAVTEVIDKLGDLILSVKNLVVSSHEGETRERESAIQLLQRVDLSPGGVVMASQQLTGDAELAEILGNIDNFRRAGLFSRIDDVHSQWNERFETTMISLAEVSPQAAEILRLRYQGEIARLRHGTPRTEHFIARVLAAIEQDNLLLITMQDVESMLVLAFELINGRELPMLIFDYRGRWRLAAALDRMERKRSRYRIAQAAGSNRIRSLASWLVEVGLMNYEQVPEGIGANILVERVSEALDELAEQMQQQVKDLSEGRSDRRLILRNNAESMTEALKLYRNAHDAFKRIGELHADFLLAAEDWNQLMDAARLDTEELRIGPRGRGVHILEKVVRLDDEERKEVCSHLARYMRDQHLETHETKGLFERRAERDNPLTFDSARQLAIETALALEPHIHLSYPEIQRGIGATLATYMGDLEPGMSAQEKKLLGESMAQDVEEDMSQAAEHLAVALVRHYRVSLSEEACRFLNETYGARQSVLDILVNHSAGDEPPAQSLLTVRPAAVPAAQRRWYRSLVLARRLVGDRRQ
;
A
#
# COMPACT_ATOMS: atom_id res chain seq x y z
N MET A 1 -71.23 25.66 -24.67
CA MET A 1 -70.07 26.55 -24.45
C MET A 1 -69.03 25.78 -23.64
N ILE A 2 -68.26 24.99 -24.38
CA ILE A 2 -67.12 24.18 -23.96
C ILE A 2 -65.94 24.75 -24.77
N ASN A 3 -64.72 24.63 -24.26
CA ASN A 3 -63.44 25.13 -24.81
C ASN A 3 -63.09 26.59 -24.49
N ARG A 4 -62.20 26.77 -23.49
CA ARG A 4 -60.96 27.58 -23.66
C ARG A 4 -60.00 27.60 -22.45
N SER A 5 -60.30 26.94 -21.33
CA SER A 5 -59.42 26.99 -20.15
C SER A 5 -58.50 25.76 -19.94
N PHE A 6 -58.65 24.68 -20.70
CA PHE A 6 -57.81 23.47 -20.55
C PHE A 6 -56.60 23.39 -21.51
N THR A 7 -56.46 24.33 -22.45
CA THR A 7 -55.41 24.30 -23.48
C THR A 7 -54.14 25.10 -23.13
N ASN A 8 -54.12 25.86 -22.03
CA ASN A 8 -52.92 26.61 -21.61
C ASN A 8 -52.12 25.94 -20.48
N LEU A 9 -52.72 25.02 -19.70
CA LEU A 9 -51.97 24.22 -18.71
C LEU A 9 -51.27 23.00 -19.31
N LEU A 10 -51.73 22.53 -20.47
CA LEU A 10 -51.07 21.47 -21.26
C LEU A 10 -50.02 21.99 -22.25
N ARG A 11 -49.84 23.31 -22.37
CA ARG A 11 -48.82 23.94 -23.23
C ARG A 11 -47.56 24.38 -22.49
N TRP A 12 -47.58 24.43 -21.16
CA TRP A 12 -46.37 24.70 -20.37
C TRP A 12 -45.60 23.43 -19.99
N SER A 13 -46.27 22.25 -19.98
CA SER A 13 -45.63 20.95 -19.74
C SER A 13 -45.06 20.27 -21.01
N TRP A 14 -45.24 20.87 -22.19
CA TRP A 14 -44.81 20.30 -23.48
C TRP A 14 -43.74 21.13 -24.22
N ARG A 15 -43.12 22.11 -23.55
CA ARG A 15 -42.08 22.96 -24.14
C ARG A 15 -40.78 23.01 -23.32
N ARG A 16 -40.31 21.84 -22.89
CA ARG A 16 -38.89 21.51 -22.67
C ARG A 16 -38.69 20.01 -22.93
N LYS A 17 -39.13 19.56 -24.11
CA LYS A 17 -38.62 18.34 -24.73
C LYS A 17 -37.50 18.78 -25.69
N GLN A 18 -36.48 19.44 -25.13
CA GLN A 18 -35.15 19.35 -25.73
C GLN A 18 -34.68 17.95 -25.41
N ASP A 19 -34.20 17.22 -26.41
CA ASP A 19 -33.48 15.96 -26.22
C ASP A 19 -32.32 16.21 -25.25
N LYS A 20 -32.57 15.92 -23.97
CA LYS A 20 -31.56 15.91 -22.91
C LYS A 20 -31.00 14.49 -22.85
N LYS A 21 -29.90 14.28 -23.57
CA LYS A 21 -29.10 13.07 -23.49
C LYS A 21 -28.24 13.16 -22.19
N GLY A 22 -28.14 12.06 -21.41
CA GLY A 22 -27.52 12.04 -20.04
C GLY A 22 -27.42 10.68 -19.19
N ILE A 23 -26.51 10.46 -18.17
CA ILE A 23 -26.25 9.81 -16.79
C ILE A 23 -26.00 10.72 -15.48
N SER A 24 -26.53 10.44 -14.29
CA SER A 24 -26.47 11.37 -13.10
C SER A 24 -25.26 11.23 -12.19
N LEU A 25 -24.55 12.30 -11.83
CA LEU A 25 -23.70 12.33 -10.63
C LEU A 25 -24.53 12.76 -9.41
N ASN A 26 -24.42 12.05 -8.30
CA ASN A 26 -25.03 12.43 -7.02
C ASN A 26 -24.06 12.06 -5.89
N ARG A 27 -24.00 12.88 -4.85
CA ARG A 27 -23.33 12.55 -3.59
C ARG A 27 -24.21 11.56 -2.84
N GLU A 28 -23.67 10.41 -2.50
CA GLU A 28 -24.32 9.49 -1.56
C GLU A 28 -23.61 9.59 -0.22
N ASP A 29 -24.32 10.06 0.81
CA ASP A 29 -23.79 10.21 2.18
C ASP A 29 -23.62 8.83 2.84
N THR A 30 -22.67 8.03 2.35
CA THR A 30 -22.32 6.71 2.91
C THR A 30 -21.46 6.82 4.18
N GLU A 31 -20.82 7.97 4.39
CA GLU A 31 -19.92 8.21 5.52
C GLU A 31 -20.63 8.06 6.87
N GLN A 32 -21.87 8.52 7.00
CA GLN A 32 -22.66 8.40 8.23
C GLN A 32 -23.00 6.94 8.55
N LEU A 33 -23.28 6.11 7.53
CA LEU A 33 -23.62 4.70 7.71
C LEU A 33 -22.40 3.88 8.13
N ASP A 34 -21.24 4.15 7.53
CA ASP A 34 -19.99 3.51 7.93
C ASP A 34 -19.54 3.94 9.33
N GLN A 35 -19.70 5.23 9.70
CA GLN A 35 -19.43 5.71 11.06
C GLN A 35 -20.38 5.04 12.09
N PHE A 36 -21.66 4.87 11.75
CA PHE A 36 -22.63 4.16 12.61
C PHE A 36 -22.26 2.68 12.78
N ALA A 37 -21.92 1.97 11.71
CA ALA A 37 -21.49 0.57 11.76
C ALA A 37 -20.22 0.38 12.62
N ARG A 38 -19.29 1.35 12.58
CA ARG A 38 -18.06 1.35 13.40
C ARG A 38 -18.33 1.61 14.88
N SER A 39 -19.26 2.50 15.23
CA SER A 39 -19.59 2.82 16.63
C SER A 39 -20.10 1.60 17.42
N VAL A 40 -20.77 0.67 16.74
CA VAL A 40 -21.31 -0.56 17.34
C VAL A 40 -20.20 -1.56 17.71
N ARG A 41 -19.02 -1.51 17.06
CA ARG A 41 -17.88 -2.40 17.35
C ARG A 41 -17.07 -2.00 18.61
N ARG A 42 -17.28 -0.81 19.20
CA ARG A 42 -16.53 -0.31 20.37
C ARG A 42 -17.26 -0.46 21.72
N VAL A 43 -18.08 -1.49 21.88
CA VAL A 43 -18.60 -1.80 23.23
C VAL A 43 -17.47 -2.44 24.04
N ARG A 44 -16.87 -1.67 24.95
CA ARG A 44 -15.94 -2.19 25.97
C ARG A 44 -16.58 -3.41 26.64
N ILE A 45 -15.95 -4.57 26.45
CA ILE A 45 -16.37 -5.88 26.97
C ILE A 45 -16.63 -5.84 28.48
N SER A 46 -16.00 -4.92 29.22
CA SER A 46 -16.28 -4.69 30.65
C SER A 46 -17.72 -4.27 30.96
N ARG A 47 -18.39 -3.51 30.08
CA ARG A 47 -19.81 -3.15 30.23
C ARG A 47 -20.75 -4.31 29.86
N SER A 48 -20.34 -5.16 28.91
CA SER A 48 -21.05 -6.41 28.57
C SER A 48 -21.02 -7.41 29.73
N LEU A 49 -19.90 -7.52 30.46
CA LEU A 49 -19.77 -8.40 31.62
C LEU A 49 -20.65 -7.97 32.81
N LEU A 50 -20.77 -6.66 33.06
CA LEU A 50 -21.67 -6.16 34.09
C LEU A 50 -23.14 -6.42 33.72
N GLY A 51 -23.48 -6.31 32.43
CA GLY A 51 -24.79 -6.68 31.89
C GLY A 51 -25.07 -8.19 31.95
N LEU A 52 -24.08 -9.03 31.69
CA LEU A 52 -24.16 -10.49 31.84
C LEU A 52 -24.31 -10.91 33.31
N ALA A 53 -23.59 -10.28 34.24
CA ALA A 53 -23.73 -10.54 35.67
C ALA A 53 -25.11 -10.12 36.20
N TRP A 54 -25.64 -8.99 35.71
CA TRP A 54 -26.99 -8.51 36.05
C TRP A 54 -28.10 -9.39 35.47
N THR A 55 -27.92 -9.92 34.26
CA THR A 55 -28.91 -10.78 33.60
C THR A 55 -28.85 -12.23 34.10
N ALA A 56 -27.67 -12.74 34.46
CA ALA A 56 -27.48 -14.11 34.93
C ALA A 56 -27.84 -14.32 36.41
N GLY A 57 -27.85 -13.27 37.25
CA GLY A 57 -28.22 -13.38 38.67
C GLY A 57 -29.64 -12.86 38.97
N PRO A 58 -29.82 -11.54 39.19
CA PRO A 58 -31.11 -10.98 39.62
C PRO A 58 -32.29 -11.23 38.65
N VAL A 59 -32.07 -11.07 37.35
CA VAL A 59 -33.16 -11.16 36.34
C VAL A 59 -33.65 -12.59 36.16
N THR A 60 -32.74 -13.55 36.07
CA THR A 60 -33.05 -14.99 36.05
C THR A 60 -33.66 -15.47 37.36
N ALA A 61 -33.23 -14.95 38.52
CA ALA A 61 -33.86 -15.26 39.80
C ALA A 61 -35.31 -14.72 39.86
N LEU A 62 -35.56 -13.50 39.38
CA LEU A 62 -36.90 -12.94 39.23
C LEU A 62 -37.75 -13.74 38.22
N GLY A 63 -37.15 -14.17 37.11
CA GLY A 63 -37.80 -15.01 36.11
C GLY A 63 -38.17 -16.40 36.65
N LEU A 64 -37.29 -17.01 37.44
CA LEU A 64 -37.57 -18.26 38.15
C LEU A 64 -38.72 -18.07 39.13
N TYR A 65 -38.65 -17.03 39.98
CA TYR A 65 -39.68 -16.76 40.98
C TYR A 65 -41.03 -16.47 40.32
N GLY A 66 -41.07 -15.59 39.32
CA GLY A 66 -42.28 -15.22 38.60
C GLY A 66 -42.86 -16.37 37.77
N GLY A 67 -42.01 -17.08 37.01
CA GLY A 67 -42.44 -18.20 36.18
C GLY A 67 -42.95 -19.39 36.99
N TYR A 68 -42.30 -19.71 38.10
CA TYR A 68 -42.75 -20.80 38.98
C TYR A 68 -44.04 -20.44 39.71
N TYR A 69 -44.17 -19.18 40.15
CA TYR A 69 -45.38 -18.69 40.81
C TYR A 69 -46.59 -18.63 39.86
N ILE A 70 -46.39 -18.20 38.61
CA ILE A 70 -47.45 -18.19 37.58
C ILE A 70 -47.84 -19.61 37.16
N GLY A 71 -46.86 -20.53 37.04
CA GLY A 71 -47.11 -21.89 36.57
C GLY A 71 -47.70 -22.84 37.63
N PHE A 72 -47.32 -22.68 38.89
CA PHE A 72 -47.67 -23.62 39.96
C PHE A 72 -48.38 -22.97 41.16
N GLY A 73 -48.58 -21.66 41.17
CA GLY A 73 -49.30 -20.93 42.23
C GLY A 73 -48.58 -20.87 43.58
N GLN A 74 -47.34 -21.31 43.65
CA GLN A 74 -46.55 -21.39 44.89
C GLN A 74 -45.09 -21.01 44.63
N ALA A 75 -44.41 -20.54 45.68
CA ALA A 75 -43.00 -20.19 45.59
C ALA A 75 -42.14 -21.44 45.32
N PRO A 76 -41.03 -21.31 44.56
CA PRO A 76 -40.11 -22.42 44.30
C PRO A 76 -39.50 -22.97 45.59
N SER A 77 -39.24 -24.28 45.62
CA SER A 77 -38.70 -24.93 46.82
C SER A 77 -37.25 -24.54 47.07
N ASN A 78 -36.81 -24.60 48.34
CA ASN A 78 -35.43 -24.27 48.71
C ASN A 78 -34.39 -25.12 47.93
N GLN A 79 -34.72 -26.38 47.61
CA GLN A 79 -33.84 -27.24 46.81
C GLN A 79 -33.69 -26.74 45.36
N GLN A 80 -34.75 -26.23 44.75
CA GLN A 80 -34.71 -25.70 43.38
C GLN A 80 -33.94 -24.37 43.32
N LEU A 81 -34.12 -23.50 44.32
CA LEU A 81 -33.34 -22.27 44.46
C LEU A 81 -31.85 -22.57 44.63
N ILE A 82 -31.49 -23.51 45.50
CA ILE A 82 -30.10 -23.92 45.71
C ILE A 82 -29.51 -24.50 44.42
N TYR A 83 -30.22 -25.42 43.74
CA TYR A 83 -29.75 -25.98 42.47
C TYR A 83 -29.50 -24.90 41.42
N PHE A 84 -30.44 -23.97 41.26
CA PHE A 84 -30.35 -22.92 40.26
C PHE A 84 -29.21 -21.94 40.56
N VAL A 85 -29.07 -21.48 41.81
CA VAL A 85 -27.95 -20.61 42.22
C VAL A 85 -26.62 -21.33 42.03
N SER A 86 -26.52 -22.62 42.39
CA SER A 86 -25.31 -23.41 42.20
C SER A 86 -24.93 -23.54 40.72
N PHE A 87 -25.92 -23.80 39.85
CA PHE A 87 -25.72 -23.90 38.42
C PHE A 87 -25.27 -22.56 37.82
N THR A 88 -25.92 -21.45 38.19
CA THR A 88 -25.55 -20.11 37.72
C THR A 88 -24.12 -19.73 38.14
N VAL A 89 -23.74 -19.99 39.40
CA VAL A 89 -22.39 -19.74 39.90
C VAL A 89 -21.37 -20.60 39.16
N LEU A 90 -21.66 -21.88 38.94
CA LEU A 90 -20.77 -22.79 38.21
C LEU A 90 -20.60 -22.37 36.74
N SER A 91 -21.69 -22.02 36.04
CA SER A 91 -21.63 -21.51 34.67
C SER A 91 -20.88 -20.19 34.59
N GLY A 92 -21.07 -19.29 35.56
CA GLY A 92 -20.30 -18.04 35.67
C GLY A 92 -18.80 -18.30 35.88
N LEU A 93 -18.44 -19.27 36.71
CA LEU A 93 -17.05 -19.68 36.93
C LEU A 93 -16.43 -20.28 35.66
N ILE A 94 -17.15 -21.15 34.96
CA ILE A 94 -16.70 -21.73 33.68
C ILE A 94 -16.49 -20.63 32.63
N ALA A 95 -17.40 -19.65 32.54
CA ALA A 95 -17.26 -18.51 31.65
C ALA A 95 -16.06 -17.64 32.00
N LEU A 96 -15.78 -17.42 33.29
CA LEU A 96 -14.61 -16.69 33.76
C LEU A 96 -13.32 -17.43 33.38
N ILE A 97 -13.25 -18.74 33.61
CA ILE A 97 -12.09 -19.58 33.25
C ILE A 97 -11.88 -19.58 31.73
N ALA A 98 -12.94 -19.78 30.95
CA ALA A 98 -12.86 -19.72 29.49
C ALA A 98 -12.34 -18.36 29.00
N LYS A 99 -12.77 -17.27 29.65
CA LYS A 99 -12.28 -15.92 29.35
C LYS A 99 -10.80 -15.75 29.73
N ILE A 100 -10.36 -16.23 30.89
CA ILE A 100 -8.95 -16.14 31.29
C ILE A 100 -8.07 -16.90 30.29
N VAL A 101 -8.48 -18.08 29.84
CA VAL A 101 -7.75 -18.85 28.81
C VAL A 101 -7.77 -18.14 27.45
N TYR A 102 -8.89 -17.51 27.09
CA TYR A 102 -9.02 -16.70 25.89
C TYR A 102 -8.10 -15.46 25.94
N ASP A 103 -8.15 -14.70 27.03
CA ASP A 103 -7.36 -13.49 27.26
C ASP A 103 -5.86 -13.82 27.42
N SER A 104 -5.47 -14.97 27.98
CA SER A 104 -4.05 -15.36 28.09
C SER A 104 -3.44 -15.78 26.76
N THR A 105 -4.22 -16.40 25.87
CA THR A 105 -3.74 -16.86 24.56
C THR A 105 -3.78 -15.75 23.51
N LEU A 106 -4.78 -14.88 23.54
CA LEU A 106 -4.87 -13.72 22.65
C LEU A 106 -4.10 -12.50 23.16
N GLY A 107 -3.96 -12.32 24.48
CA GLY A 107 -3.21 -11.21 25.08
C GLY A 107 -1.75 -11.19 24.63
N TYR A 108 -1.10 -12.37 24.65
CA TYR A 108 0.28 -12.50 24.17
C TYR A 108 0.43 -12.20 22.67
N ARG A 109 -0.57 -12.58 21.86
CA ARG A 109 -0.60 -12.24 20.42
C ARG A 109 -0.80 -10.74 20.20
N SER A 110 -1.69 -10.11 20.96
CA SER A 110 -1.94 -8.67 20.87
C SER A 110 -0.72 -7.86 21.32
N GLU A 111 -0.02 -8.29 22.37
CA GLU A 111 1.19 -7.62 22.85
C GLU A 111 2.32 -7.73 21.82
N ARG A 112 2.58 -8.92 21.28
CA ARG A 112 3.53 -9.10 20.17
C ARG A 112 3.17 -8.27 18.94
N ALA A 113 1.89 -8.21 18.60
CA ALA A 113 1.43 -7.40 17.48
C ALA A 113 1.63 -5.89 17.74
N GLN A 114 1.42 -5.43 18.98
CA GLN A 114 1.69 -4.05 19.35
C GLN A 114 3.19 -3.72 19.31
N LEU A 115 4.05 -4.65 19.73
CA LEU A 115 5.50 -4.52 19.57
C LEU A 115 5.89 -4.44 18.10
N ALA A 116 5.29 -5.27 17.24
CA ALA A 116 5.51 -5.21 15.79
C ALA A 116 5.10 -3.86 15.19
N VAL A 117 4.02 -3.23 15.67
CA VAL A 117 3.63 -1.88 15.24
C VAL A 117 4.71 -0.86 15.57
N THR A 118 5.20 -0.83 16.82
CA THR A 118 6.26 0.10 17.24
C THR A 118 7.55 -0.13 16.46
N GLU A 119 7.95 -1.39 16.28
CA GLU A 119 9.14 -1.78 15.51
C GLU A 119 9.05 -1.34 14.04
N VAL A 120 7.90 -1.56 13.40
CA VAL A 120 7.70 -1.18 11.99
C VAL A 120 7.67 0.33 11.82
N ILE A 121 7.05 1.09 12.73
CA ILE A 121 7.07 2.55 12.67
C ILE A 121 8.51 3.07 12.75
N ASP A 122 9.31 2.52 13.67
CA ASP A 122 10.71 2.89 13.85
C ASP A 122 11.53 2.61 12.58
N LYS A 123 11.47 1.36 12.11
CA LYS A 123 12.21 0.88 10.94
C LYS A 123 11.77 1.55 9.65
N LEU A 124 10.46 1.73 9.41
CA LEU A 124 9.97 2.42 8.22
C LEU A 124 10.47 3.86 8.15
N GLY A 125 10.53 4.56 9.28
CA GLY A 125 11.13 5.91 9.33
C GLY A 125 12.59 5.91 8.85
N ASP A 126 13.42 5.00 9.38
CA ASP A 126 14.83 4.91 8.96
C ASP A 126 14.99 4.46 7.50
N LEU A 127 14.11 3.56 7.03
CA LEU A 127 14.12 3.08 5.66
C LEU A 127 13.71 4.17 4.67
N ILE A 128 12.75 5.04 5.01
CA ILE A 128 12.41 6.23 4.20
C ILE A 128 13.64 7.13 4.03
N LEU A 129 14.38 7.41 5.12
CA LEU A 129 15.62 8.20 5.05
C LEU A 129 16.71 7.49 4.22
N SER A 130 16.82 6.16 4.37
CA SER A 130 17.77 5.35 3.62
C SER A 130 17.47 5.35 2.11
N VAL A 131 16.19 5.29 1.72
CA VAL A 131 15.76 5.40 0.32
C VAL A 131 16.06 6.79 -0.25
N LYS A 132 15.84 7.87 0.50
CA LYS A 132 16.23 9.23 0.07
C LYS A 132 17.73 9.31 -0.21
N ASN A 133 18.55 8.71 0.65
CA ASN A 133 19.99 8.64 0.41
C ASN A 133 20.34 7.78 -0.81
N LEU A 134 19.62 6.68 -1.07
CA LEU A 134 19.80 5.86 -2.28
C LEU A 134 19.52 6.67 -3.56
N VAL A 135 18.47 7.51 -3.56
CA VAL A 135 18.19 8.45 -4.67
C VAL A 135 19.42 9.32 -4.94
N VAL A 136 19.96 9.98 -3.91
CA VAL A 136 21.15 10.85 -4.05
C VAL A 136 22.38 10.04 -4.51
N SER A 137 22.61 8.86 -3.94
CA SER A 137 23.76 8.02 -4.31
C SER A 137 23.73 7.53 -5.75
N SER A 138 22.53 7.45 -6.35
CA SER A 138 22.36 7.00 -7.75
C SER A 138 22.88 8.01 -8.78
N HIS A 139 23.09 9.26 -8.36
CA HIS A 139 23.63 10.33 -9.21
C HIS A 139 25.13 10.52 -8.99
N GLU A 140 25.82 11.13 -9.96
CA GLU A 140 27.24 11.46 -9.90
C GLU A 140 27.50 12.95 -10.16
N GLY A 141 28.60 13.48 -9.63
CA GLY A 141 29.06 14.86 -9.85
C GLY A 141 28.03 15.94 -9.49
N GLU A 142 27.89 16.94 -10.35
CA GLU A 142 26.97 18.08 -10.17
C GLU A 142 25.50 17.66 -10.03
N THR A 143 25.10 16.52 -10.61
CA THR A 143 23.71 16.04 -10.49
C THR A 143 23.41 15.57 -9.07
N ARG A 144 24.39 14.94 -8.40
CA ARG A 144 24.28 14.53 -6.99
C ARG A 144 24.18 15.74 -6.07
N GLU A 145 25.01 16.75 -6.31
CA GLU A 145 24.99 18.00 -5.54
C GLU A 145 23.64 18.70 -5.69
N ARG A 146 23.15 18.82 -6.93
CA ARG A 146 21.84 19.42 -7.22
C ARG A 146 20.69 18.69 -6.53
N GLU A 147 20.65 17.36 -6.64
CA GLU A 147 19.61 16.55 -6.00
C GLU A 147 19.64 16.70 -4.48
N SER A 148 20.84 16.69 -3.88
CA SER A 148 20.98 16.89 -2.43
C SER A 148 20.50 18.28 -1.98
N ALA A 149 20.78 19.32 -2.77
CA ALA A 149 20.33 20.68 -2.51
C ALA A 149 18.80 20.81 -2.63
N ILE A 150 18.19 20.17 -3.62
CA ILE A 150 16.73 20.11 -3.77
C ILE A 150 16.09 19.46 -2.54
N GLN A 151 16.58 18.29 -2.12
CA GLN A 151 16.04 17.58 -0.95
C GLN A 151 16.19 18.40 0.34
N LEU A 152 17.30 19.11 0.51
CA LEU A 152 17.50 20.02 1.65
C LEU A 152 16.52 21.19 1.62
N LEU A 153 16.39 21.87 0.47
CA LEU A 153 15.49 23.01 0.31
C LEU A 153 14.01 22.63 0.40
N GLN A 154 13.67 21.36 0.35
CA GLN A 154 12.32 20.91 0.69
C GLN A 154 12.07 20.89 2.20
N ARG A 155 13.11 20.93 3.08
CA ARG A 155 12.98 20.95 4.55
C ARG A 155 12.35 22.26 5.08
N VAL A 156 11.21 22.17 5.77
CA VAL A 156 10.50 23.36 6.30
C VAL A 156 11.37 24.08 7.34
N ASP A 157 11.99 23.31 8.23
CA ASP A 157 12.83 23.84 9.31
C ASP A 157 14.31 23.97 8.95
N LEU A 158 14.66 23.94 7.66
CA LEU A 158 16.05 24.12 7.20
C LEU A 158 16.66 25.42 7.74
N SER A 159 17.79 25.32 8.42
CA SER A 159 18.47 26.50 8.98
C SER A 159 18.84 27.50 7.87
N PRO A 160 18.92 28.81 8.18
CA PRO A 160 19.35 29.82 7.21
C PRO A 160 20.70 29.47 6.56
N GLY A 161 21.65 28.91 7.33
CA GLY A 161 22.91 28.43 6.78
C GLY A 161 22.75 27.24 5.81
N GLY A 162 21.80 26.34 6.07
CA GLY A 162 21.42 25.28 5.15
C GLY A 162 20.79 25.82 3.86
N VAL A 163 19.97 26.89 3.95
CA VAL A 163 19.41 27.58 2.78
C VAL A 163 20.52 28.18 1.93
N VAL A 164 21.50 28.86 2.55
CA VAL A 164 22.67 29.42 1.85
C VAL A 164 23.44 28.31 1.12
N MET A 165 23.83 27.25 1.84
CA MET A 165 24.60 26.16 1.26
C MET A 165 23.89 25.53 0.05
N ALA A 166 22.61 25.16 0.20
CA ALA A 166 21.86 24.50 -0.85
C ALA A 166 21.58 25.45 -2.04
N SER A 167 21.29 26.73 -1.78
CA SER A 167 21.08 27.71 -2.85
C SER A 167 22.36 27.95 -3.66
N GLN A 168 23.51 28.04 -2.98
CA GLN A 168 24.82 28.19 -3.63
C GLN A 168 25.16 26.98 -4.50
N GLN A 169 24.84 25.75 -4.04
CA GLN A 169 25.04 24.53 -4.85
C GLN A 169 24.17 24.51 -6.11
N LEU A 170 22.98 25.13 -6.08
CA LEU A 170 22.08 25.18 -7.24
C LEU A 170 22.44 26.29 -8.23
N THR A 171 22.82 27.47 -7.74
CA THR A 171 22.99 28.66 -8.57
C THR A 171 24.46 28.97 -8.88
N GLY A 172 25.39 28.45 -8.09
CA GLY A 172 26.81 28.86 -8.11
C GLY A 172 27.05 30.28 -7.58
N ASP A 173 26.01 31.00 -7.12
CA ASP A 173 26.08 32.41 -6.72
C ASP A 173 26.00 32.52 -5.19
N ALA A 174 27.15 32.81 -4.56
CA ALA A 174 27.26 32.95 -3.11
C ALA A 174 26.50 34.17 -2.56
N GLU A 175 26.47 35.27 -3.32
CA GLU A 175 25.81 36.51 -2.90
C GLU A 175 24.29 36.33 -2.92
N LEU A 176 23.76 35.70 -3.97
CA LEU A 176 22.35 35.34 -4.05
C LEU A 176 21.93 34.36 -2.95
N ALA A 177 22.80 33.40 -2.62
CA ALA A 177 22.57 32.43 -1.56
C ALA A 177 22.49 33.11 -0.17
N GLU A 178 23.37 34.05 0.14
CA GLU A 178 23.30 34.85 1.38
C GLU A 178 21.99 35.62 1.50
N ILE A 179 21.51 36.19 0.39
CA ILE A 179 20.24 36.91 0.35
C ILE A 179 19.07 35.98 0.69
N LEU A 180 19.03 34.77 0.12
CA LEU A 180 18.00 33.78 0.46
C LEU A 180 18.06 33.35 1.93
N GLY A 181 19.26 33.21 2.50
CA GLY A 181 19.44 32.99 3.93
C GLY A 181 18.89 34.15 4.78
N ASN A 182 19.11 35.40 4.35
CA ASN A 182 18.57 36.59 5.03
C ASN A 182 17.04 36.67 4.94
N ILE A 183 16.46 36.32 3.80
CA ILE A 183 15.00 36.21 3.64
C ILE A 183 14.43 35.19 4.63
N ASP A 184 15.05 34.02 4.78
CA ASP A 184 14.57 33.02 5.76
C ASP A 184 14.71 33.51 7.21
N ASN A 185 15.78 34.25 7.55
CA ASN A 185 15.92 34.91 8.84
C ASN A 185 14.79 35.91 9.11
N PHE A 186 14.48 36.78 8.14
CA PHE A 186 13.40 37.76 8.28
C PHE A 186 12.03 37.10 8.38
N ARG A 187 11.78 36.06 7.58
CA ARG A 187 10.55 35.27 7.62
C ARG A 187 10.34 34.63 9.00
N ARG A 188 11.36 33.96 9.55
CA ARG A 188 11.31 33.36 10.90
C ARG A 188 11.05 34.39 12.00
N ALA A 189 11.53 35.62 11.81
CA ALA A 189 11.28 36.74 12.72
C ALA A 189 9.95 37.49 12.47
N GLY A 190 9.19 37.12 11.43
CA GLY A 190 7.95 37.81 11.04
C GLY A 190 8.13 39.19 10.40
N LEU A 191 9.34 39.52 9.93
CA LEU A 191 9.71 40.83 9.40
C LEU A 191 9.49 40.94 7.88
N PHE A 192 8.24 40.74 7.42
CA PHE A 192 7.91 40.69 6.00
C PHE A 192 8.24 41.97 5.22
N SER A 193 8.15 43.16 5.83
CA SER A 193 8.55 44.41 5.17
C SER A 193 10.03 44.45 4.77
N ARG A 194 10.91 43.73 5.49
CA ARG A 194 12.32 43.61 5.13
C ARG A 194 12.53 42.65 3.95
N ILE A 195 11.62 41.70 3.74
CA ILE A 195 11.63 40.84 2.56
C ILE A 195 11.26 41.68 1.33
N ASP A 196 10.25 42.55 1.43
CA ASP A 196 9.88 43.48 0.35
C ASP A 196 11.04 44.41 -0.04
N ASP A 197 11.79 44.93 0.95
CA ASP A 197 12.98 45.74 0.70
C ASP A 197 14.05 44.96 -0.10
N VAL A 198 14.25 43.67 0.24
CA VAL A 198 15.18 42.79 -0.48
C VAL A 198 14.69 42.52 -1.91
N HIS A 199 13.39 42.29 -2.10
CA HIS A 199 12.79 42.11 -3.43
C HIS A 199 13.05 43.34 -4.30
N SER A 200 12.82 44.54 -3.77
CA SER A 200 13.01 45.78 -4.53
C SER A 200 14.44 45.96 -5.07
N GLN A 201 15.43 45.38 -4.40
CA GLN A 201 16.85 45.51 -4.74
C GLN A 201 17.36 44.37 -5.63
N TRP A 202 16.85 43.15 -5.46
CA TRP A 202 17.46 41.93 -6.02
C TRP A 202 16.61 41.17 -7.04
N ASN A 203 15.35 41.58 -7.25
CA ASN A 203 14.39 40.80 -8.05
C ASN A 203 14.84 40.55 -9.50
N GLU A 204 15.41 41.55 -10.18
CA GLU A 204 15.86 41.40 -11.57
C GLU A 204 16.98 40.35 -11.71
N ARG A 205 17.98 40.40 -10.80
CA ARG A 205 19.06 39.41 -10.77
C ARG A 205 18.53 38.03 -10.41
N PHE A 206 17.66 37.95 -9.40
CA PHE A 206 17.05 36.68 -8.97
C PHE A 206 16.27 36.01 -10.11
N GLU A 207 15.37 36.72 -10.79
CA GLU A 207 14.57 36.13 -11.88
C GLU A 207 15.45 35.72 -13.08
N THR A 208 16.50 36.47 -13.38
CA THR A 208 17.46 36.09 -14.44
C THR A 208 18.14 34.76 -14.10
N THR A 209 18.58 34.58 -12.85
CA THR A 209 19.15 33.32 -12.37
C THR A 209 18.11 32.20 -12.38
N MET A 210 16.86 32.46 -11.97
CA MET A 210 15.80 31.45 -11.97
C MET A 210 15.41 30.99 -13.38
N ILE A 211 15.47 31.87 -14.39
CA ILE A 211 15.25 31.48 -15.79
C ILE A 211 16.36 30.51 -16.23
N SER A 212 17.64 30.82 -15.96
CA SER A 212 18.74 29.91 -16.29
C SER A 212 18.67 28.58 -15.53
N LEU A 213 18.27 28.62 -14.26
CA LEU A 213 18.11 27.41 -13.46
C LEU A 213 16.92 26.57 -13.95
N ALA A 214 15.82 27.19 -14.38
CA ALA A 214 14.64 26.49 -14.88
C ALA A 214 14.91 25.70 -16.17
N GLU A 215 15.88 26.11 -16.99
CA GLU A 215 16.31 25.34 -18.17
C GLU A 215 16.97 24.01 -17.79
N VAL A 216 17.66 23.97 -16.64
CA VAL A 216 18.39 22.77 -16.16
C VAL A 216 17.57 21.97 -15.14
N SER A 217 16.86 22.65 -14.25
CA SER A 217 16.03 22.08 -13.19
C SER A 217 14.84 23.01 -12.86
N PRO A 218 13.69 22.80 -13.51
CA PRO A 218 12.47 23.56 -13.25
C PRO A 218 12.03 23.49 -11.77
N GLN A 219 12.15 22.32 -11.16
CA GLN A 219 11.76 22.09 -9.77
C GLN A 219 12.62 22.88 -8.78
N ALA A 220 13.94 22.93 -9.00
CA ALA A 220 14.84 23.70 -8.15
C ALA A 220 14.53 25.20 -8.22
N ALA A 221 14.27 25.72 -9.42
CA ALA A 221 13.88 27.10 -9.62
C ALA A 221 12.57 27.44 -8.89
N GLU A 222 11.57 26.56 -8.94
CA GLU A 222 10.30 26.78 -8.25
C GLU A 222 10.44 26.80 -6.72
N ILE A 223 11.22 25.86 -6.15
CA ILE A 223 11.49 25.82 -4.71
C ILE A 223 12.20 27.10 -4.26
N LEU A 224 13.17 27.59 -5.04
CA LEU A 224 13.88 28.83 -4.73
C LEU A 224 12.98 30.07 -4.88
N ARG A 225 12.07 30.10 -5.87
CA ARG A 225 11.08 31.17 -6.01
C ARG A 225 10.17 31.28 -4.80
N LEU A 226 9.60 30.16 -4.36
CA LEU A 226 8.77 30.12 -3.16
C LEU A 226 9.53 30.67 -1.95
N ARG A 227 10.76 30.18 -1.73
CA ARG A 227 11.61 30.63 -0.62
C ARG A 227 11.98 32.10 -0.72
N TYR A 228 12.25 32.60 -1.93
CA TYR A 228 12.53 34.02 -2.17
C TYR A 228 11.34 34.89 -1.79
N GLN A 229 10.11 34.46 -2.08
CA GLN A 229 8.89 35.15 -1.68
C GLN A 229 8.63 35.11 -0.16
N GLY A 230 9.47 34.42 0.61
CA GLY A 230 9.23 34.17 2.03
C GLY A 230 8.19 33.08 2.27
N GLU A 231 7.80 32.34 1.23
CA GLU A 231 6.89 31.22 1.29
C GLU A 231 7.68 29.91 1.46
N ILE A 232 7.17 29.03 2.32
CA ILE A 232 7.71 27.67 2.47
C ILE A 232 6.51 26.72 2.38
N ALA A 233 6.75 25.51 1.89
CA ALA A 233 5.80 24.42 1.96
C ALA A 233 5.16 24.37 3.37
N ARG A 234 3.84 24.49 3.44
CA ARG A 234 3.12 24.35 4.71
C ARG A 234 3.08 22.87 5.02
N LEU A 235 3.54 22.47 6.21
CA LEU A 235 3.47 21.06 6.69
C LEU A 235 2.09 20.44 6.45
N ARG A 236 1.04 21.25 6.67
CA ARG A 236 -0.36 20.87 6.50
C ARG A 236 -0.79 20.65 5.05
N HIS A 237 -0.13 21.26 4.07
CA HIS A 237 -0.53 21.07 2.68
C HIS A 237 -0.04 19.72 2.13
N GLY A 238 0.92 19.06 2.80
CA GLY A 238 1.50 17.82 2.32
C GLY A 238 2.31 17.99 1.02
N THR A 239 2.66 16.87 0.39
CA THR A 239 3.42 16.83 -0.87
C THR A 239 2.67 16.05 -1.94
N PRO A 240 2.76 16.42 -3.23
CA PRO A 240 2.17 15.61 -4.28
C PRO A 240 2.82 14.22 -4.30
N ARG A 241 2.00 13.18 -4.49
CA ARG A 241 2.49 11.81 -4.65
C ARG A 241 3.10 11.62 -6.02
N THR A 242 4.08 10.72 -6.12
CA THR A 242 4.64 10.31 -7.40
C THR A 242 3.55 9.68 -8.27
N GLU A 243 3.32 10.21 -9.48
CA GLU A 243 2.26 9.72 -10.35
C GLU A 243 2.44 8.24 -10.70
N HIS A 244 1.37 7.45 -10.61
CA HIS A 244 1.32 6.04 -10.99
C HIS A 244 2.30 5.10 -10.23
N PHE A 245 2.84 5.50 -9.08
CA PHE A 245 3.79 4.67 -8.32
C PHE A 245 3.25 3.27 -7.97
N ILE A 246 2.00 3.18 -7.52
CA ILE A 246 1.35 1.89 -7.22
C ILE A 246 1.23 1.04 -8.49
N ALA A 247 0.84 1.65 -9.60
CA ALA A 247 0.68 0.95 -10.88
C ALA A 247 2.03 0.38 -11.37
N ARG A 248 3.13 1.13 -11.21
CA ARG A 248 4.49 0.64 -11.53
C ARG A 248 4.93 -0.51 -10.62
N VAL A 249 4.66 -0.43 -9.30
CA VAL A 249 4.94 -1.53 -8.37
C VAL A 249 4.13 -2.78 -8.74
N LEU A 250 2.84 -2.64 -9.04
CA LEU A 250 2.00 -3.76 -9.44
C LEU A 250 2.40 -4.34 -10.81
N ALA A 251 2.84 -3.50 -11.75
CA ALA A 251 3.37 -3.94 -13.03
C ALA A 251 4.69 -4.68 -12.88
N ALA A 252 5.56 -4.24 -11.96
CA ALA A 252 6.80 -4.93 -11.61
C ALA A 252 6.53 -6.33 -11.07
N ILE A 253 5.51 -6.49 -10.22
CA ILE A 253 5.04 -7.81 -9.76
C ILE A 253 4.56 -8.65 -10.94
N GLU A 254 3.72 -8.07 -11.80
CA GLU A 254 3.09 -8.77 -12.92
C GLU A 254 4.11 -9.25 -13.97
N GLN A 255 5.16 -8.45 -14.22
CA GLN A 255 6.23 -8.75 -15.16
C GLN A 255 7.43 -9.45 -14.52
N ASP A 256 7.42 -9.64 -13.20
CA ASP A 256 8.56 -10.15 -12.42
C ASP A 256 9.85 -9.36 -12.71
N ASN A 257 9.73 -8.04 -12.81
CA ASN A 257 10.82 -7.12 -13.18
C ASN A 257 10.87 -5.92 -12.23
N LEU A 258 11.85 -5.94 -11.32
CA LEU A 258 12.04 -4.86 -10.34
C LEU A 258 12.45 -3.53 -10.96
N LEU A 259 13.07 -3.53 -12.14
CA LEU A 259 13.56 -2.30 -12.78
C LEU A 259 12.44 -1.34 -13.19
N LEU A 260 11.19 -1.80 -13.19
CA LEU A 260 10.02 -0.96 -13.38
C LEU A 260 9.74 -0.05 -12.18
N ILE A 261 10.35 -0.32 -11.02
CA ILE A 261 10.20 0.44 -9.78
C ILE A 261 11.39 1.41 -9.63
N THR A 262 11.09 2.70 -9.64
CA THR A 262 12.06 3.76 -9.34
C THR A 262 12.23 3.95 -7.82
N MET A 263 13.30 4.60 -7.37
CA MET A 263 13.46 4.88 -5.93
C MET A 263 12.39 5.86 -5.40
N GLN A 264 11.88 6.76 -6.25
CA GLN A 264 10.74 7.62 -5.91
C GLN A 264 9.45 6.81 -5.70
N ASP A 265 9.27 5.72 -6.45
CA ASP A 265 8.15 4.79 -6.22
C ASP A 265 8.27 4.06 -4.90
N VAL A 266 9.50 3.64 -4.55
CA VAL A 266 9.79 3.02 -3.25
C VAL A 266 9.46 4.01 -2.13
N GLU A 267 10.00 5.22 -2.18
CA GLU A 267 9.74 6.26 -1.18
C GLU A 267 8.23 6.51 -1.03
N SER A 268 7.51 6.69 -2.14
CA SER A 268 6.06 6.94 -2.13
C SER A 268 5.28 5.77 -1.52
N MET A 269 5.69 4.53 -1.76
CA MET A 269 5.07 3.33 -1.17
C MET A 269 5.34 3.21 0.33
N LEU A 270 6.57 3.48 0.77
CA LEU A 270 6.91 3.46 2.20
C LEU A 270 6.22 4.58 2.97
N VAL A 271 6.15 5.79 2.39
CA VAL A 271 5.38 6.90 2.95
C VAL A 271 3.91 6.54 3.07
N LEU A 272 3.30 5.95 2.03
CA LEU A 272 1.90 5.47 2.09
C LEU A 272 1.67 4.49 3.24
N ALA A 273 2.56 3.51 3.42
CA ALA A 273 2.44 2.55 4.52
C ALA A 273 2.62 3.22 5.89
N PHE A 274 3.61 4.11 6.01
CA PHE A 274 3.85 4.85 7.25
C PHE A 274 2.63 5.70 7.64
N GLU A 275 2.01 6.39 6.68
CA GLU A 275 0.79 7.16 6.90
C GLU A 275 -0.36 6.30 7.41
N LEU A 276 -0.67 5.21 6.71
CA LEU A 276 -1.79 4.33 7.05
C LEU A 276 -1.58 3.64 8.41
N ILE A 277 -0.34 3.22 8.72
CA ILE A 277 0.01 2.63 10.03
C ILE A 277 -0.14 3.65 11.15
N ASN A 278 0.23 4.92 10.92
CA ASN A 278 0.04 6.00 11.89
C ASN A 278 -1.40 6.54 11.93
N GLY A 279 -2.34 5.89 11.24
CA GLY A 279 -3.78 6.15 11.36
C GLY A 279 -4.31 7.20 10.41
N ARG A 280 -3.58 7.54 9.34
CA ARG A 280 -4.06 8.46 8.31
C ARG A 280 -5.32 7.93 7.63
N GLU A 281 -6.30 8.82 7.46
CA GLU A 281 -7.47 8.60 6.64
C GLU A 281 -7.23 9.23 5.26
N LEU A 282 -7.44 8.47 4.20
CA LEU A 282 -7.27 8.92 2.81
C LEU A 282 -8.64 9.02 2.16
N PRO A 283 -9.28 10.19 2.22
CA PRO A 283 -10.54 10.40 1.56
C PRO A 283 -10.33 10.48 0.04
N MET A 284 -11.24 9.85 -0.70
CA MET A 284 -11.15 9.70 -2.15
C MET A 284 -12.53 9.65 -2.79
N LEU A 285 -12.59 10.02 -4.06
CA LEU A 285 -13.79 9.94 -4.87
C LEU A 285 -13.72 8.71 -5.79
N ILE A 286 -14.73 7.85 -5.72
CA ILE A 286 -14.85 6.66 -6.57
C ILE A 286 -16.17 6.66 -7.34
N PHE A 287 -16.26 5.80 -8.35
CA PHE A 287 -17.51 5.54 -9.06
C PHE A 287 -18.25 4.35 -8.46
N ASP A 288 -19.57 4.49 -8.35
CA ASP A 288 -20.50 3.37 -8.21
C ASP A 288 -21.45 3.30 -9.39
N TYR A 289 -21.78 2.08 -9.81
CA TYR A 289 -22.55 1.82 -11.02
C TYR A 289 -23.89 1.18 -10.66
N ARG A 290 -25.00 1.87 -10.97
CA ARG A 290 -26.36 1.35 -10.74
C ARG A 290 -27.06 1.02 -12.05
N GLY A 291 -27.38 -0.26 -12.28
CA GLY A 291 -28.16 -0.72 -13.44
C GLY A 291 -27.56 -1.93 -14.16
N ARG A 292 -27.86 -2.09 -15.46
CA ARG A 292 -27.33 -3.19 -16.30
C ARG A 292 -25.93 -2.86 -16.86
N TRP A 293 -24.98 -2.55 -15.98
CA TRP A 293 -23.60 -2.24 -16.36
C TRP A 293 -22.76 -3.52 -16.46
N ARG A 294 -23.10 -4.38 -17.44
CA ARG A 294 -22.39 -5.66 -17.66
C ARG A 294 -20.90 -5.46 -17.90
N LEU A 295 -20.53 -4.34 -18.55
CA LEU A 295 -19.14 -3.96 -18.82
C LEU A 295 -18.37 -3.66 -17.52
N ALA A 296 -18.91 -2.82 -16.64
CA ALA A 296 -18.27 -2.48 -15.36
C ALA A 296 -18.15 -3.72 -14.46
N ALA A 297 -19.21 -4.54 -14.39
CA ALA A 297 -19.15 -5.80 -13.63
C ALA A 297 -18.14 -6.81 -14.20
N ALA A 298 -17.87 -6.79 -15.51
CA ALA A 298 -16.83 -7.60 -16.13
C ALA A 298 -15.44 -7.05 -15.83
N LEU A 299 -15.26 -5.72 -15.86
CA LEU A 299 -14.02 -5.04 -15.48
C LEU A 299 -13.65 -5.36 -14.02
N ASP A 300 -14.59 -5.22 -13.08
CA ASP A 300 -14.37 -5.54 -11.66
C ASP A 300 -13.97 -7.01 -11.46
N ARG A 301 -14.61 -7.92 -12.20
CA ARG A 301 -14.25 -9.35 -12.16
C ARG A 301 -12.84 -9.57 -12.67
N MET A 302 -12.48 -8.95 -13.80
CA MET A 302 -11.14 -9.03 -14.38
C MET A 302 -10.09 -8.50 -13.40
N GLU A 303 -10.29 -7.32 -12.81
CA GLU A 303 -9.35 -6.72 -11.85
C GLU A 303 -9.20 -7.55 -10.57
N ARG A 304 -10.29 -8.11 -10.03
CA ARG A 304 -10.20 -9.05 -8.90
C ARG A 304 -9.40 -10.30 -9.23
N LYS A 305 -9.51 -10.82 -10.46
CA LYS A 305 -8.72 -11.98 -10.90
C LYS A 305 -7.26 -11.60 -11.10
N ARG A 306 -6.99 -10.43 -11.69
CA ARG A 306 -5.65 -9.86 -11.87
C ARG A 306 -4.94 -9.64 -10.53
N SER A 307 -5.64 -9.07 -9.54
CA SER A 307 -5.15 -8.90 -8.16
C SER A 307 -4.69 -10.23 -7.57
N ARG A 308 -5.56 -11.25 -7.59
CA ARG A 308 -5.22 -12.59 -7.06
C ARG A 308 -4.01 -13.20 -7.77
N TYR A 309 -3.93 -13.02 -9.10
CA TYR A 309 -2.78 -13.45 -9.87
C TYR A 309 -1.49 -12.74 -9.42
N ARG A 310 -1.49 -11.39 -9.31
CA ARG A 310 -0.35 -10.60 -8.85
C ARG A 310 0.12 -10.99 -7.45
N ILE A 311 -0.80 -11.14 -6.50
CA ILE A 311 -0.48 -11.59 -5.13
C ILE A 311 0.19 -12.96 -5.16
N ALA A 312 -0.37 -13.89 -5.93
CA ALA A 312 0.19 -15.22 -6.06
C ALA A 312 1.58 -15.18 -6.71
N GLN A 313 1.77 -14.37 -7.76
CA GLN A 313 3.03 -14.21 -8.48
C GLN A 313 4.13 -13.70 -7.54
N ALA A 314 3.88 -12.62 -6.80
CA ALA A 314 4.85 -12.09 -5.85
C ALA A 314 5.20 -13.12 -4.75
N ALA A 315 4.19 -13.81 -4.20
CA ALA A 315 4.42 -14.86 -3.21
C ALA A 315 5.23 -16.04 -3.79
N GLY A 316 5.03 -16.40 -5.06
CA GLY A 316 5.82 -17.43 -5.74
C GLY A 316 7.27 -17.01 -5.95
N SER A 317 7.50 -15.79 -6.47
CA SER A 317 8.84 -15.22 -6.63
C SER A 317 9.59 -15.13 -5.29
N ASN A 318 8.91 -14.75 -4.21
CA ASN A 318 9.50 -14.76 -2.87
C ASN A 318 9.90 -16.17 -2.41
N ARG A 319 9.06 -17.20 -2.63
CA ARG A 319 9.39 -18.59 -2.24
C ARG A 319 10.65 -19.13 -2.93
N ILE A 320 10.81 -18.88 -4.23
CA ILE A 320 12.02 -19.33 -4.95
C ILE A 320 13.25 -18.54 -4.50
N ARG A 321 13.09 -17.25 -4.19
CA ARG A 321 14.16 -16.42 -3.62
C ARG A 321 14.57 -16.90 -2.22
N SER A 322 13.62 -17.26 -1.36
CA SER A 322 13.92 -17.85 -0.05
C SER A 322 14.67 -19.18 -0.19
N LEU A 323 14.31 -20.03 -1.15
CA LEU A 323 15.07 -21.25 -1.44
C LEU A 323 16.49 -20.93 -1.89
N ALA A 324 16.67 -19.99 -2.81
CA ALA A 324 17.99 -19.59 -3.29
C ALA A 324 18.85 -19.00 -2.16
N SER A 325 18.28 -18.14 -1.33
CA SER A 325 18.94 -17.56 -0.14
C SER A 325 19.37 -18.64 0.85
N TRP A 326 18.49 -19.61 1.14
CA TRP A 326 18.81 -20.75 1.99
C TRP A 326 19.92 -21.63 1.39
N LEU A 327 19.94 -21.82 0.07
CA LEU A 327 21.04 -22.54 -0.60
C LEU A 327 22.38 -21.80 -0.48
N VAL A 328 22.36 -20.46 -0.48
CA VAL A 328 23.56 -19.65 -0.21
C VAL A 328 23.99 -19.81 1.25
N GLU A 329 23.06 -19.76 2.21
CA GLU A 329 23.35 -19.92 3.65
C GLU A 329 24.00 -21.28 3.96
N VAL A 330 23.53 -22.35 3.30
CA VAL A 330 24.07 -23.70 3.45
C VAL A 330 25.34 -23.93 2.62
N GLY A 331 25.80 -22.92 1.86
CA GLY A 331 27.03 -22.97 1.07
C GLY A 331 26.93 -23.83 -0.19
N LEU A 332 25.71 -24.07 -0.68
CA LEU A 332 25.43 -24.79 -1.94
C LEU A 332 25.39 -23.86 -3.15
N MET A 333 25.19 -22.55 -2.93
CA MET A 333 25.28 -21.52 -3.95
C MET A 333 26.20 -20.40 -3.46
N ASN A 334 26.85 -19.71 -4.39
CA ASN A 334 27.59 -18.49 -4.12
C ASN A 334 26.67 -17.27 -4.16
N TYR A 335 27.02 -16.21 -3.44
CA TYR A 335 26.28 -14.94 -3.48
C TYR A 335 26.18 -14.37 -4.91
N GLU A 336 27.22 -14.54 -5.71
CA GLU A 336 27.27 -14.14 -7.13
C GLU A 336 26.32 -14.94 -8.04
N GLN A 337 25.83 -16.10 -7.59
CA GLN A 337 24.83 -16.89 -8.30
C GLN A 337 23.40 -16.46 -7.94
N VAL A 338 23.21 -15.70 -6.85
CA VAL A 338 21.93 -15.09 -6.49
C VAL A 338 22.05 -13.56 -6.35
N PRO A 339 22.46 -12.84 -7.42
CA PRO A 339 22.35 -11.39 -7.46
C PRO A 339 20.93 -10.95 -7.14
N GLU A 340 20.83 -9.84 -6.46
CA GLU A 340 19.57 -9.16 -6.26
C GLU A 340 18.99 -8.74 -7.63
N GLY A 341 17.67 -8.57 -7.72
CA GLY A 341 17.02 -8.17 -8.99
C GLY A 341 16.83 -9.26 -10.05
N ILE A 342 17.37 -10.46 -9.88
CA ILE A 342 17.15 -11.57 -10.82
C ILE A 342 15.67 -12.01 -10.80
N GLY A 343 15.09 -12.13 -12.01
CA GLY A 343 13.75 -12.67 -12.21
C GLY A 343 13.66 -14.17 -11.89
N ALA A 344 12.50 -14.61 -11.43
CA ALA A 344 12.22 -15.97 -10.98
C ALA A 344 12.63 -17.04 -12.01
N ASN A 345 12.44 -16.79 -13.32
CA ASN A 345 12.82 -17.75 -14.36
C ASN A 345 14.31 -18.14 -14.29
N ILE A 346 15.20 -17.15 -14.24
CA ILE A 346 16.65 -17.38 -14.17
C ILE A 346 17.01 -18.00 -12.82
N LEU A 347 16.33 -17.57 -11.74
CA LEU A 347 16.60 -18.09 -10.42
C LEU A 347 16.23 -19.58 -10.29
N VAL A 348 15.11 -20.00 -10.90
CA VAL A 348 14.70 -21.40 -10.95
C VAL A 348 15.73 -22.26 -11.68
N GLU A 349 16.30 -21.76 -12.77
CA GLU A 349 17.36 -22.44 -13.51
C GLU A 349 18.59 -22.66 -12.63
N ARG A 350 19.11 -21.59 -12.00
CA ARG A 350 20.28 -21.66 -11.12
C ARG A 350 20.07 -22.54 -9.89
N VAL A 351 18.89 -22.47 -9.28
CA VAL A 351 18.51 -23.36 -8.17
C VAL A 351 18.48 -24.82 -8.64
N SER A 352 17.96 -25.09 -9.84
CA SER A 352 17.91 -26.44 -10.40
C SER A 352 19.32 -26.98 -10.67
N GLU A 353 20.22 -26.14 -11.20
CA GLU A 353 21.64 -26.48 -11.39
C GLU A 353 22.33 -26.81 -10.06
N ALA A 354 22.15 -25.99 -9.02
CA ALA A 354 22.73 -26.26 -7.70
C ALA A 354 22.22 -27.59 -7.09
N LEU A 355 20.94 -27.92 -7.29
CA LEU A 355 20.39 -29.21 -6.85
C LEU A 355 20.90 -30.38 -7.69
N ASP A 356 21.16 -30.16 -8.98
CA ASP A 356 21.77 -31.15 -9.86
C ASP A 356 23.20 -31.47 -9.40
N GLU A 357 24.01 -30.44 -9.13
CA GLU A 357 25.36 -30.58 -8.59
C GLU A 357 25.36 -31.31 -7.24
N LEU A 358 24.48 -30.93 -6.31
CA LEU A 358 24.35 -31.62 -5.02
C LEU A 358 23.98 -33.10 -5.20
N ALA A 359 23.06 -33.39 -6.12
CA ALA A 359 22.65 -34.77 -6.41
C ALA A 359 23.79 -35.61 -6.99
N GLU A 360 24.66 -35.03 -7.82
CA GLU A 360 25.86 -35.67 -8.37
C GLU A 360 26.93 -35.89 -7.31
N GLN A 361 27.21 -34.89 -6.47
CA GLN A 361 28.13 -35.01 -5.34
C GLN A 361 27.72 -36.13 -4.38
N MET A 362 26.42 -36.22 -4.05
CA MET A 362 25.87 -37.29 -3.22
C MET A 362 26.06 -38.67 -3.87
N GLN A 363 25.85 -38.80 -5.18
CA GLN A 363 26.08 -40.07 -5.88
C GLN A 363 27.55 -40.49 -5.84
N GLN A 364 28.47 -39.53 -6.01
CA GLN A 364 29.89 -39.81 -5.92
C GLN A 364 30.28 -40.27 -4.51
N GLN A 365 29.81 -39.58 -3.47
CA GLN A 365 30.04 -39.94 -2.07
C GLN A 365 29.45 -41.32 -1.70
N VAL A 366 28.29 -41.68 -2.26
CA VAL A 366 27.71 -43.02 -2.13
C VAL A 366 28.65 -44.08 -2.71
N LYS A 367 29.25 -43.84 -3.89
CA LYS A 367 30.25 -44.75 -4.49
C LYS A 367 31.49 -44.86 -3.61
N ASP A 368 32.06 -43.75 -3.16
CA ASP A 368 33.25 -43.76 -2.30
C ASP A 368 33.03 -44.53 -0.98
N LEU A 369 31.84 -44.41 -0.39
CA LEU A 369 31.48 -45.17 0.81
C LEU A 369 31.32 -46.66 0.53
N SER A 370 30.77 -47.02 -0.64
CA SER A 370 30.70 -48.42 -1.07
C SER A 370 32.10 -49.02 -1.34
N GLU A 371 33.07 -48.18 -1.68
CA GLU A 371 34.50 -48.53 -1.87
C GLU A 371 35.31 -48.49 -0.55
N GLY A 372 34.66 -48.26 0.60
CA GLY A 372 35.27 -48.38 1.93
C GLY A 372 35.80 -47.08 2.56
N ARG A 373 35.59 -45.92 1.94
CA ARG A 373 36.03 -44.61 2.48
C ARG A 373 35.05 -44.07 3.51
N SER A 374 35.23 -44.49 4.76
CA SER A 374 34.34 -44.18 5.90
C SER A 374 34.23 -42.68 6.22
N ASP A 375 35.27 -41.89 5.90
CA ASP A 375 35.39 -40.48 6.26
C ASP A 375 34.32 -39.60 5.57
N ARG A 376 33.78 -40.04 4.44
CA ARG A 376 32.74 -39.32 3.68
C ARG A 376 31.33 -39.49 4.25
N ARG A 377 31.15 -40.33 5.28
CA ARG A 377 29.83 -40.65 5.85
C ARG A 377 29.13 -39.43 6.45
N LEU A 378 29.87 -38.57 7.16
CA LEU A 378 29.33 -37.36 7.78
C LEU A 378 28.94 -36.32 6.72
N ILE A 379 29.77 -36.16 5.69
CA ILE A 379 29.50 -35.22 4.58
C ILE A 379 28.26 -35.67 3.80
N LEU A 380 28.15 -36.97 3.48
CA LEU A 380 26.95 -37.52 2.83
C LEU A 380 25.69 -37.33 3.69
N ARG A 381 25.82 -37.40 5.02
CA ARG A 381 24.71 -37.12 5.94
C ARG A 381 24.22 -35.69 5.79
N ASN A 382 25.13 -34.72 5.91
CA ASN A 382 24.80 -33.31 5.85
C ASN A 382 24.20 -32.95 4.48
N ASN A 383 24.80 -33.45 3.39
CA ASN A 383 24.27 -33.26 2.04
C ASN A 383 22.86 -33.88 1.87
N ALA A 384 22.59 -35.03 2.49
CA ALA A 384 21.25 -35.63 2.49
C ALA A 384 20.23 -34.83 3.31
N GLU A 385 20.63 -34.25 4.44
CA GLU A 385 19.81 -33.33 5.23
C GLU A 385 19.51 -32.06 4.43
N SER A 386 20.52 -31.43 3.83
CA SER A 386 20.36 -30.26 2.97
C SER A 386 19.46 -30.56 1.76
N MET A 387 19.69 -31.66 1.04
CA MET A 387 18.83 -32.08 -0.08
C MET A 387 17.37 -32.30 0.36
N THR A 388 17.12 -32.76 1.59
CA THR A 388 15.77 -32.96 2.10
C THR A 388 15.02 -31.64 2.26
N GLU A 389 15.63 -30.66 2.93
CA GLU A 389 15.00 -29.34 3.10
C GLU A 389 14.91 -28.60 1.76
N ALA A 390 15.92 -28.70 0.90
CA ALA A 390 15.90 -28.10 -0.43
C ALA A 390 14.74 -28.64 -1.28
N LEU A 391 14.51 -29.97 -1.30
CA LEU A 391 13.40 -30.58 -2.03
C LEU A 391 12.03 -30.18 -1.47
N LYS A 392 11.91 -29.99 -0.16
CA LYS A 392 10.68 -29.52 0.49
C LYS A 392 10.37 -28.08 0.10
N LEU A 393 11.37 -27.19 0.15
CA LEU A 393 11.26 -25.80 -0.30
C LEU A 393 10.96 -25.71 -1.80
N TYR A 394 11.66 -26.51 -2.62
CA TYR A 394 11.44 -26.56 -4.08
C TYR A 394 10.03 -27.04 -4.42
N ARG A 395 9.52 -28.07 -3.73
CA ARG A 395 8.14 -28.54 -3.90
C ARG A 395 7.13 -27.46 -3.52
N ASN A 396 7.35 -26.75 -2.42
CA ASN A 396 6.50 -25.63 -2.02
C ASN A 396 6.49 -24.50 -3.04
N ALA A 397 7.62 -24.24 -3.70
CA ALA A 397 7.71 -23.31 -4.82
C ALA A 397 6.96 -23.85 -6.05
N HIS A 398 7.18 -25.10 -6.44
CA HIS A 398 6.49 -25.76 -7.56
C HIS A 398 4.96 -25.71 -7.42
N ASP A 399 4.43 -26.07 -6.26
CA ASP A 399 2.99 -26.03 -5.99
C ASP A 399 2.44 -24.59 -6.05
N ALA A 400 3.24 -23.59 -5.64
CA ALA A 400 2.89 -22.18 -5.79
C ALA A 400 2.82 -21.76 -7.26
N PHE A 401 3.84 -22.07 -8.06
CA PHE A 401 3.89 -21.70 -9.48
C PHE A 401 2.84 -22.42 -10.32
N LYS A 402 2.48 -23.66 -9.97
CA LYS A 402 1.31 -24.33 -10.55
C LYS A 402 0.03 -23.53 -10.28
N ARG A 403 -0.17 -23.08 -9.03
CA ARG A 403 -1.34 -22.26 -8.66
C ARG A 403 -1.33 -20.90 -9.35
N ILE A 404 -0.16 -20.28 -9.54
CA ILE A 404 0.00 -19.04 -10.31
C ILE A 404 -0.49 -19.25 -11.75
N GLY A 405 -0.09 -20.36 -12.39
CA GLY A 405 -0.55 -20.70 -13.74
C GLY A 405 -2.08 -20.85 -13.85
N GLU A 406 -2.72 -21.47 -12.86
CA GLU A 406 -4.19 -21.57 -12.79
C GLU A 406 -4.85 -20.19 -12.66
N LEU A 407 -4.34 -19.34 -11.77
CA LEU A 407 -4.87 -17.99 -11.55
C LEU A 407 -4.63 -17.08 -12.77
N HIS A 408 -3.52 -17.25 -13.47
CA HIS A 408 -3.22 -16.55 -14.72
C HIS A 408 -4.23 -16.92 -15.81
N ALA A 409 -4.54 -18.22 -15.98
CA ALA A 409 -5.54 -18.67 -16.94
C ALA A 409 -6.94 -18.10 -16.62
N ASP A 410 -7.34 -18.12 -15.34
CA ASP A 410 -8.57 -17.49 -14.86
C ASP A 410 -8.64 -15.98 -15.17
N PHE A 411 -7.51 -15.28 -15.05
CA PHE A 411 -7.39 -13.86 -15.38
C PHE A 411 -7.54 -13.63 -16.89
N LEU A 412 -6.85 -14.42 -17.73
CA LEU A 412 -6.95 -14.30 -19.19
C LEU A 412 -8.39 -14.49 -19.68
N LEU A 413 -9.10 -15.48 -19.14
CA LEU A 413 -10.53 -15.70 -19.47
C LEU A 413 -11.40 -14.50 -19.09
N ALA A 414 -11.15 -13.88 -17.94
CA ALA A 414 -11.89 -12.69 -17.52
C ALA A 414 -11.54 -11.46 -18.37
N ALA A 415 -10.29 -11.33 -18.81
CA ALA A 415 -9.84 -10.29 -19.72
C ALA A 415 -10.45 -10.45 -21.12
N GLU A 416 -10.53 -11.67 -21.64
CA GLU A 416 -11.20 -11.98 -22.90
C GLU A 416 -12.71 -11.65 -22.85
N ASP A 417 -13.42 -12.02 -21.77
CA ASP A 417 -14.84 -11.65 -21.58
C ASP A 417 -15.02 -10.12 -21.58
N TRP A 418 -14.15 -9.40 -20.88
CA TRP A 418 -14.18 -7.94 -20.88
C TRP A 418 -13.90 -7.33 -22.26
N ASN A 419 -12.86 -7.80 -22.97
CA ASN A 419 -12.54 -7.35 -24.33
C ASN A 419 -13.71 -7.60 -25.30
N GLN A 420 -14.33 -8.78 -25.25
CA GLN A 420 -15.51 -9.09 -26.07
C GLN A 420 -16.67 -8.14 -25.78
N LEU A 421 -16.90 -7.82 -24.50
CA LEU A 421 -17.92 -6.85 -24.10
C LEU A 421 -17.56 -5.43 -24.54
N MET A 422 -16.29 -5.03 -24.50
CA MET A 422 -15.79 -3.74 -25.00
C MET A 422 -15.99 -3.62 -26.52
N ASP A 423 -15.63 -4.65 -27.29
CA ASP A 423 -15.76 -4.66 -28.75
C ASP A 423 -17.22 -4.71 -29.19
N ALA A 424 -18.07 -5.46 -28.47
CA ALA A 424 -19.50 -5.54 -28.72
C ALA A 424 -20.26 -4.30 -28.20
N ALA A 425 -19.66 -3.51 -27.30
CA ALA A 425 -20.25 -2.30 -26.79
C ALA A 425 -20.23 -1.20 -27.86
N ARG A 426 -21.27 -1.19 -28.70
CA ARG A 426 -21.86 0.10 -29.09
C ARG A 426 -22.42 0.68 -27.81
N LEU A 427 -21.62 1.46 -27.09
CA LEU A 427 -22.07 2.22 -25.93
C LEU A 427 -23.23 3.10 -26.41
N ASP A 428 -24.47 2.62 -26.25
CA ASP A 428 -25.66 3.46 -26.27
C ASP A 428 -25.37 4.54 -25.24
N THR A 429 -24.99 5.69 -25.76
CA THR A 429 -24.46 6.84 -25.04
C THR A 429 -25.65 7.48 -24.33
N GLU A 430 -26.20 6.82 -23.32
CA GLU A 430 -26.94 7.53 -22.30
C GLU A 430 -25.88 8.43 -21.63
N GLU A 431 -25.87 9.77 -21.92
CA GLU A 431 -24.76 10.76 -21.66
C GLU A 431 -24.50 11.07 -20.16
N LEU A 432 -24.49 12.28 -19.55
CA LEU A 432 -24.74 12.57 -18.08
C LEU A 432 -26.17 13.28 -17.68
N ARG A 433 -27.23 12.65 -17.02
CA ARG A 433 -28.68 12.84 -16.62
C ARG A 433 -28.82 12.74 -15.09
N ILE A 434 -28.87 13.86 -14.38
CA ILE A 434 -28.93 14.02 -12.91
C ILE A 434 -30.25 13.52 -12.26
N GLY A 435 -30.21 12.85 -11.07
CA GLY A 435 -31.41 12.52 -10.27
C GLY A 435 -31.22 11.52 -9.10
N PRO A 436 -31.97 11.67 -7.96
CA PRO A 436 -31.74 10.95 -6.70
C PRO A 436 -32.12 9.45 -6.68
N ARG A 437 -32.63 8.89 -7.78
CA ARG A 437 -33.11 7.49 -7.87
C ARG A 437 -32.91 6.86 -9.26
N GLY A 438 -32.08 7.46 -10.13
CA GLY A 438 -31.88 7.03 -11.52
C GLY A 438 -30.82 5.94 -11.67
N ARG A 439 -30.91 5.15 -12.76
CA ARG A 439 -29.81 4.27 -13.21
C ARG A 439 -28.67 5.16 -13.75
N GLY A 440 -27.41 4.90 -13.39
CA GLY A 440 -26.29 5.77 -13.76
C GLY A 440 -24.97 5.51 -13.01
N VAL A 441 -24.00 6.40 -13.22
CA VAL A 441 -22.68 6.46 -12.56
C VAL A 441 -22.77 7.45 -11.41
N HIS A 442 -22.59 7.00 -10.18
CA HIS A 442 -22.62 7.83 -8.97
C HIS A 442 -21.20 8.09 -8.47
N ILE A 443 -20.98 9.23 -7.81
CA ILE A 443 -19.72 9.52 -7.12
C ILE A 443 -19.93 9.16 -5.66
N LEU A 444 -19.07 8.29 -5.13
CA LEU A 444 -19.03 7.97 -3.71
C LEU A 444 -17.78 8.59 -3.09
N GLU A 445 -17.97 9.18 -1.94
CA GLU A 445 -16.90 9.53 -1.01
C GLU A 445 -16.53 8.27 -0.24
N LYS A 446 -15.32 7.78 -0.46
CA LYS A 446 -14.76 6.63 0.25
C LYS A 446 -13.54 7.08 1.03
N VAL A 447 -13.36 6.52 2.22
CA VAL A 447 -12.17 6.74 3.03
C VAL A 447 -11.39 5.43 3.12
N VAL A 448 -10.14 5.45 2.68
CA VAL A 448 -9.19 4.34 2.87
C VAL A 448 -8.40 4.60 4.15
N ARG A 449 -8.38 3.60 5.04
CA ARG A 449 -7.66 3.63 6.32
C ARG A 449 -7.45 2.20 6.80
N LEU A 450 -6.53 1.99 7.74
CA LEU A 450 -6.38 0.72 8.44
C LEU A 450 -7.10 0.79 9.80
N ASP A 451 -7.88 -0.23 10.14
CA ASP A 451 -8.35 -0.41 11.51
C ASP A 451 -7.25 -0.95 12.44
N ASP A 452 -7.52 -1.02 13.75
CA ASP A 452 -6.50 -1.41 14.72
C ASP A 452 -5.98 -2.86 14.54
N GLU A 453 -6.81 -3.77 14.03
CA GLU A 453 -6.44 -5.17 13.80
C GLU A 453 -5.75 -5.32 12.44
N GLU A 454 -6.25 -4.65 11.40
CA GLU A 454 -5.61 -4.57 10.08
C GLU A 454 -4.21 -3.97 10.17
N ARG A 455 -4.04 -2.89 10.95
CA ARG A 455 -2.74 -2.29 11.24
C ARG A 455 -1.78 -3.30 11.87
N LYS A 456 -2.25 -4.07 12.87
CA LYS A 456 -1.45 -5.10 13.52
C LYS A 456 -1.03 -6.21 12.55
N GLU A 457 -1.92 -6.63 11.64
CA GLU A 457 -1.62 -7.63 10.62
C GLU A 457 -0.58 -7.13 9.62
N VAL A 458 -0.74 -5.91 9.09
CA VAL A 458 0.22 -5.25 8.22
C VAL A 458 1.58 -5.13 8.88
N CYS A 459 1.65 -4.60 10.10
CA CYS A 459 2.92 -4.45 10.82
C CYS A 459 3.55 -5.81 11.17
N SER A 460 2.75 -6.83 11.50
CA SER A 460 3.30 -8.17 11.77
C SER A 460 3.90 -8.81 10.51
N HIS A 461 3.32 -8.54 9.34
CA HIS A 461 3.84 -8.98 8.05
C HIS A 461 5.16 -8.27 7.73
N LEU A 462 5.16 -6.94 7.76
CA LEU A 462 6.34 -6.12 7.48
C LEU A 462 7.49 -6.38 8.45
N ALA A 463 7.20 -6.50 9.76
CA ALA A 463 8.20 -6.82 10.76
C ALA A 463 8.91 -8.14 10.40
N ARG A 464 8.15 -9.19 10.08
CA ARG A 464 8.71 -10.50 9.69
C ARG A 464 9.63 -10.36 8.47
N TYR A 465 9.16 -9.70 7.41
CA TYR A 465 9.96 -9.49 6.21
C TYR A 465 11.26 -8.73 6.51
N MET A 466 11.18 -7.66 7.29
CA MET A 466 12.35 -6.87 7.68
C MET A 466 13.37 -7.68 8.49
N ARG A 467 12.93 -8.62 9.35
CA ARG A 467 13.84 -9.52 10.08
C ARG A 467 14.50 -10.53 9.14
N ASP A 468 13.69 -11.13 8.25
CA ASP A 468 14.14 -12.14 7.30
C ASP A 468 15.14 -11.58 6.28
N GLN A 469 15.01 -10.29 5.92
CA GLN A 469 15.96 -9.60 5.04
C GLN A 469 17.12 -8.92 5.80
N HIS A 470 17.24 -9.13 7.11
CA HIS A 470 18.26 -8.50 7.96
C HIS A 470 18.31 -6.97 7.83
N LEU A 471 17.15 -6.32 7.60
CA LEU A 471 16.99 -4.87 7.63
C LEU A 471 17.00 -4.32 9.08
N GLU A 472 17.45 -5.12 10.05
CA GLU A 472 17.38 -4.84 11.48
C GLU A 472 18.52 -3.96 11.99
N THR A 473 19.55 -3.73 11.18
CA THR A 473 20.84 -3.21 11.65
C THR A 473 20.87 -1.67 11.74
N HIS A 474 20.07 -1.10 12.63
CA HIS A 474 20.21 0.28 13.11
C HIS A 474 20.36 0.38 14.65
N GLU A 475 20.54 -0.73 15.38
CA GLU A 475 20.75 -0.72 16.83
C GLU A 475 22.07 -0.11 17.33
N THR A 476 22.91 0.47 16.49
CA THR A 476 23.99 1.34 16.98
C THR A 476 23.47 2.77 17.17
N LYS A 477 22.83 2.99 18.33
CA LYS A 477 22.64 4.31 18.98
C LYS A 477 23.97 5.00 19.35
N GLY A 478 25.07 4.65 18.70
CA GLY A 478 26.41 5.12 19.01
C GLY A 478 27.20 5.30 17.72
N LEU A 479 27.47 6.57 17.42
CA LEU A 479 28.60 7.08 16.64
C LEU A 479 28.72 6.62 15.17
N PHE A 480 28.97 7.63 14.35
CA PHE A 480 29.43 7.61 12.96
C PHE A 480 30.61 6.64 12.68
N GLU A 481 30.42 5.33 12.80
CA GLU A 481 31.31 4.37 12.17
C GLU A 481 30.88 4.22 10.72
N ARG A 482 31.69 4.81 9.84
CA ARG A 482 31.62 4.67 8.39
C ARG A 482 31.86 3.20 8.03
N ARG A 483 30.82 2.37 8.10
CA ARG A 483 30.88 0.99 7.61
C ARG A 483 31.12 1.00 6.11
N ALA A 484 31.81 -0.02 5.61
CA ALA A 484 32.04 -0.19 4.18
C ALA A 484 30.69 -0.30 3.45
N GLU A 485 30.60 0.12 2.18
CA GLU A 485 29.37 0.00 1.36
C GLU A 485 28.78 -1.43 1.32
N ARG A 486 29.59 -2.45 1.66
CA ARG A 486 29.17 -3.86 1.81
C ARG A 486 28.25 -4.15 3.00
N ASP A 487 28.17 -3.25 3.99
CA ASP A 487 27.35 -3.42 5.20
C ASP A 487 26.06 -2.58 5.15
N ASN A 488 25.73 -1.95 4.02
CA ASN A 488 24.46 -1.23 3.88
C ASN A 488 23.34 -2.27 3.64
N PRO A 489 22.42 -2.48 4.60
CA PRO A 489 21.39 -3.52 4.47
C PRO A 489 20.35 -3.18 3.39
N LEU A 490 20.26 -1.91 2.99
CA LEU A 490 19.32 -1.44 1.97
C LEU A 490 20.06 -1.10 0.67
N THR A 491 19.98 -2.03 -0.28
CA THR A 491 20.37 -1.89 -1.68
C THR A 491 19.20 -1.40 -2.55
N PHE A 492 19.46 -1.05 -3.81
CA PHE A 492 18.39 -0.68 -4.75
C PHE A 492 17.34 -1.79 -4.93
N ASP A 493 17.77 -3.06 -5.00
CA ASP A 493 16.84 -4.16 -5.26
C ASP A 493 16.07 -4.59 -4.02
N SER A 494 16.71 -4.62 -2.85
CA SER A 494 16.01 -4.85 -1.57
C SER A 494 15.02 -3.71 -1.28
N ALA A 495 15.33 -2.46 -1.63
CA ALA A 495 14.39 -1.35 -1.56
C ALA A 495 13.17 -1.55 -2.47
N ARG A 496 13.36 -1.99 -3.72
CA ARG A 496 12.27 -2.31 -4.65
C ARG A 496 11.43 -3.48 -4.17
N GLN A 497 12.03 -4.50 -3.59
CA GLN A 497 11.32 -5.64 -3.01
C GLN A 497 10.56 -5.26 -1.75
N LEU A 498 11.10 -4.37 -0.92
CA LEU A 498 10.38 -3.81 0.22
C LEU A 498 9.12 -3.07 -0.23
N ALA A 499 9.17 -2.32 -1.34
CA ALA A 499 7.97 -1.69 -1.91
C ALA A 499 6.93 -2.71 -2.38
N ILE A 500 7.36 -3.82 -3.01
CA ILE A 500 6.48 -4.92 -3.38
C ILE A 500 5.85 -5.55 -2.13
N GLU A 501 6.65 -5.87 -1.12
CA GLU A 501 6.16 -6.49 0.12
C GLU A 501 5.18 -5.56 0.85
N THR A 502 5.46 -4.26 0.84
CA THR A 502 4.56 -3.23 1.37
C THR A 502 3.22 -3.24 0.65
N ALA A 503 3.23 -3.33 -0.68
CA ALA A 503 2.00 -3.44 -1.46
C ALA A 503 1.24 -4.74 -1.12
N LEU A 504 1.93 -5.88 -0.96
CA LEU A 504 1.32 -7.15 -0.59
C LEU A 504 0.74 -7.16 0.82
N ALA A 505 1.38 -6.47 1.77
CA ALA A 505 0.89 -6.34 3.14
C ALA A 505 -0.39 -5.50 3.19
N LEU A 506 -0.47 -4.44 2.39
CA LEU A 506 -1.62 -3.53 2.35
C LEU A 506 -2.80 -4.08 1.51
N GLU A 507 -2.52 -4.83 0.44
CA GLU A 507 -3.52 -5.29 -0.54
C GLU A 507 -4.78 -5.97 0.05
N PRO A 508 -4.69 -6.86 1.06
CA PRO A 508 -5.86 -7.50 1.66
C PRO A 508 -6.83 -6.52 2.34
N HIS A 509 -6.32 -5.37 2.79
CA HIS A 509 -7.06 -4.41 3.63
C HIS A 509 -7.55 -3.20 2.83
N ILE A 510 -6.74 -2.69 1.89
CA ILE A 510 -7.07 -1.47 1.13
C ILE A 510 -7.34 -1.71 -0.36
N HIS A 511 -7.00 -2.90 -0.89
CA HIS A 511 -7.17 -3.28 -2.29
C HIS A 511 -6.46 -2.34 -3.27
N LEU A 512 -5.15 -2.15 -3.07
CA LEU A 512 -4.26 -1.36 -3.95
C LEU A 512 -4.35 -1.78 -5.43
N SER A 513 -4.70 -3.02 -5.72
CA SER A 513 -4.88 -3.51 -7.09
C SER A 513 -6.02 -2.83 -7.85
N TYR A 514 -7.00 -2.25 -7.16
CA TYR A 514 -8.17 -1.65 -7.82
C TYR A 514 -7.81 -0.29 -8.44
N PRO A 515 -8.11 -0.07 -9.74
CA PRO A 515 -7.75 1.17 -10.42
C PRO A 515 -8.34 2.43 -9.76
N GLU A 516 -9.56 2.35 -9.23
CA GLU A 516 -10.18 3.45 -8.49
C GLU A 516 -9.44 3.79 -7.20
N ILE A 517 -8.93 2.78 -6.47
CA ILE A 517 -8.11 2.97 -5.28
C ILE A 517 -6.78 3.62 -5.65
N GLN A 518 -6.11 3.15 -6.70
CA GLN A 518 -4.84 3.72 -7.18
C GLN A 518 -4.99 5.19 -7.58
N ARG A 519 -6.05 5.51 -8.33
CA ARG A 519 -6.35 6.89 -8.73
C ARG A 519 -6.66 7.77 -7.53
N GLY A 520 -7.49 7.29 -6.61
CA GLY A 520 -7.84 8.04 -5.40
C GLY A 520 -6.64 8.31 -4.53
N ILE A 521 -5.84 7.28 -4.20
CA ILE A 521 -4.59 7.47 -3.43
C ILE A 521 -3.66 8.42 -4.17
N GLY A 522 -3.45 8.24 -5.48
CA GLY A 522 -2.58 9.10 -6.29
C GLY A 522 -3.05 10.56 -6.39
N ALA A 523 -4.33 10.84 -6.12
CA ALA A 523 -4.88 12.20 -6.09
C ALA A 523 -4.85 12.83 -4.68
N THR A 524 -4.43 12.08 -3.66
CA THR A 524 -4.23 12.61 -2.31
C THR A 524 -2.79 13.10 -2.13
N LEU A 525 -2.61 14.14 -1.31
CA LEU A 525 -1.29 14.64 -0.94
C LEU A 525 -0.66 13.71 0.10
N ALA A 526 0.60 13.35 -0.06
CA ALA A 526 1.38 12.63 0.93
C ALA A 526 1.75 13.53 2.13
N THR A 527 1.97 12.90 3.26
CA THR A 527 2.42 13.53 4.48
C THR A 527 3.87 13.94 4.32
N TYR A 528 4.16 15.18 4.69
CA TYR A 528 5.44 15.81 4.47
C TYR A 528 6.55 15.28 5.41
N MET A 529 7.37 14.30 5.02
CA MET A 529 8.36 13.66 5.93
C MET A 529 9.67 14.45 6.13
N GLY A 530 9.65 15.79 6.17
CA GLY A 530 10.88 16.61 6.28
C GLY A 530 11.43 16.77 7.71
N ASP A 531 10.60 16.51 8.71
CA ASP A 531 10.96 16.59 10.14
C ASP A 531 11.49 15.25 10.68
N LEU A 532 11.50 14.22 9.84
CA LEU A 532 12.07 12.92 10.16
C LEU A 532 13.60 13.03 10.12
N GLU A 533 14.26 12.75 11.25
CA GLU A 533 15.70 12.86 11.40
C GLU A 533 16.35 11.53 11.79
N PRO A 534 17.60 11.28 11.34
CA PRO A 534 18.38 10.15 11.82
C PRO A 534 18.54 10.20 13.35
N GLY A 535 18.35 9.07 14.02
CA GLY A 535 18.56 8.94 15.47
C GLY A 535 17.34 9.26 16.34
N MET A 536 16.21 9.66 15.75
CA MET A 536 14.94 9.74 16.47
C MET A 536 14.56 8.37 17.04
N SER A 537 14.02 8.36 18.25
CA SER A 537 13.45 7.17 18.87
C SER A 537 12.14 6.74 18.19
N ALA A 538 11.81 5.45 18.29
CA ALA A 538 10.53 4.91 17.84
C ALA A 538 9.30 5.71 18.34
N GLN A 539 9.37 6.22 19.57
CA GLN A 539 8.30 7.02 20.16
C GLN A 539 8.19 8.41 19.52
N GLU A 540 9.31 9.07 19.24
CA GLU A 540 9.32 10.36 18.54
C GLU A 540 8.80 10.21 17.11
N LYS A 541 9.27 9.19 16.37
CA LYS A 541 8.79 8.89 15.01
C LYS A 541 7.29 8.59 14.99
N LYS A 542 6.79 7.86 15.99
CA LYS A 542 5.36 7.59 16.14
C LYS A 542 4.56 8.86 16.39
N LEU A 543 4.97 9.69 17.35
CA LEU A 543 4.29 10.94 17.67
C LEU A 543 4.26 11.89 16.47
N LEU A 544 5.38 11.97 15.75
CA LEU A 544 5.52 12.70 14.50
C LEU A 544 4.56 12.12 13.44
N GLY A 545 4.57 10.81 13.20
CA GLY A 545 3.67 10.17 12.24
C GLY A 545 2.19 10.38 12.56
N GLU A 546 1.79 10.27 13.83
CA GLU A 546 0.41 10.49 14.26
C GLU A 546 -0.03 11.96 14.13
N SER A 547 0.83 12.93 14.46
CA SER A 547 0.49 14.35 14.30
C SER A 547 0.34 14.72 12.83
N MET A 548 1.29 14.29 12.01
CA MET A 548 1.29 14.62 10.60
C MET A 548 0.20 13.88 9.81
N ALA A 549 -0.20 12.69 10.24
CA ALA A 549 -1.34 11.99 9.66
C ALA A 549 -2.67 12.75 9.85
N GLN A 550 -2.79 13.52 10.95
CA GLN A 550 -3.98 14.31 11.28
C GLN A 550 -3.95 15.72 10.67
N ASP A 551 -2.75 16.26 10.42
CA ASP A 551 -2.57 17.66 10.04
C ASP A 551 -2.62 17.92 8.52
N VAL A 552 -2.62 16.89 7.67
CA VAL A 552 -2.66 17.08 6.21
C VAL A 552 -4.05 17.50 5.74
N GLU A 553 -4.13 18.61 5.00
CA GLU A 553 -5.33 19.14 4.38
C GLU A 553 -5.93 18.13 3.40
N GLU A 554 -7.21 17.83 3.59
CA GLU A 554 -7.98 16.97 2.70
C GLU A 554 -8.54 17.81 1.55
N ASP A 555 -7.76 17.96 0.47
CA ASP A 555 -8.22 18.62 -0.75
C ASP A 555 -8.79 17.61 -1.76
N MET A 556 -10.09 17.75 -2.06
CA MET A 556 -10.81 16.92 -3.04
C MET A 556 -10.69 17.43 -4.48
N SER A 557 -10.09 18.61 -4.71
CA SER A 557 -10.00 19.25 -6.01
C SER A 557 -9.27 18.36 -7.03
N GLN A 558 -8.09 17.84 -6.65
CA GLN A 558 -7.30 16.93 -7.47
C GLN A 558 -8.00 15.59 -7.67
N ALA A 559 -8.66 15.06 -6.64
CA ALA A 559 -9.45 13.83 -6.75
C ALA A 559 -10.59 13.98 -7.76
N ALA A 560 -11.27 15.13 -7.77
CA ALA A 560 -12.33 15.43 -8.73
C ALA A 560 -11.80 15.61 -10.16
N GLU A 561 -10.63 16.23 -10.34
CA GLU A 561 -9.96 16.34 -11.64
C GLU A 561 -9.56 14.97 -12.19
N HIS A 562 -8.91 14.12 -11.38
CA HIS A 562 -8.52 12.77 -11.77
C HIS A 562 -9.73 11.89 -12.10
N LEU A 563 -10.83 12.07 -11.36
CA LEU A 563 -12.10 11.42 -11.59
C LEU A 563 -12.70 11.85 -12.94
N ALA A 564 -12.68 13.14 -13.27
CA ALA A 564 -13.12 13.66 -14.56
C ALA A 564 -12.28 13.11 -15.72
N VAL A 565 -10.95 13.06 -15.57
CA VAL A 565 -10.04 12.46 -16.56
C VAL A 565 -10.40 10.99 -16.79
N ALA A 566 -10.68 10.24 -15.73
CA ALA A 566 -11.03 8.82 -15.84
C ALA A 566 -12.36 8.61 -16.59
N LEU A 567 -13.39 9.44 -16.35
CA LEU A 567 -14.65 9.37 -17.09
C LEU A 567 -14.44 9.55 -18.59
N VAL A 568 -13.68 10.58 -18.97
CA VAL A 568 -13.46 10.92 -20.38
C VAL A 568 -12.55 9.90 -21.05
N ARG A 569 -11.39 9.60 -20.46
CA ARG A 569 -10.34 8.79 -21.11
C ARG A 569 -10.56 7.28 -20.98
N HIS A 570 -10.98 6.80 -19.82
CA HIS A 570 -11.11 5.35 -19.59
C HIS A 570 -12.51 4.84 -19.89
N TYR A 571 -13.53 5.58 -19.48
CA TYR A 571 -14.93 5.14 -19.64
C TYR A 571 -15.61 5.73 -20.89
N ARG A 572 -14.92 6.61 -21.65
CA ARG A 572 -15.44 7.27 -22.87
C ARG A 572 -16.77 7.99 -22.63
N VAL A 573 -16.94 8.56 -21.45
CA VAL A 573 -18.12 9.34 -21.07
C VAL A 573 -17.82 10.82 -21.29
N SER A 574 -18.61 11.49 -22.14
CA SER A 574 -18.51 12.94 -22.34
C SER A 574 -19.02 13.68 -21.11
N LEU A 575 -18.23 14.61 -20.57
CA LEU A 575 -18.64 15.45 -19.45
C LEU A 575 -19.67 16.48 -19.92
N SER A 576 -20.86 16.48 -19.30
CA SER A 576 -21.85 17.53 -19.53
C SER A 576 -21.48 18.82 -18.78
N GLU A 577 -21.98 19.96 -19.25
CA GLU A 577 -21.76 21.26 -18.57
C GLU A 577 -22.28 21.23 -17.12
N GLU A 578 -23.37 20.51 -16.86
CA GLU A 578 -23.91 20.31 -15.51
C GLU A 578 -22.94 19.49 -14.63
N ALA A 579 -22.23 18.50 -15.19
CA ALA A 579 -21.23 17.71 -14.47
C ALA A 579 -19.95 18.52 -14.18
N CYS A 580 -19.47 19.32 -15.13
CA CYS A 580 -18.34 20.22 -14.91
C CYS A 580 -18.64 21.22 -13.79
N ARG A 581 -19.84 21.83 -13.81
CA ARG A 581 -20.27 22.75 -12.76
C ARG A 581 -20.35 22.05 -11.40
N PHE A 582 -20.92 20.85 -11.34
CA PHE A 582 -21.00 20.07 -10.11
C PHE A 582 -19.62 19.77 -9.50
N LEU A 583 -18.65 19.32 -10.31
CA LEU A 583 -17.30 19.00 -9.84
C LEU A 583 -16.55 20.24 -9.34
N ASN A 584 -16.73 21.38 -10.01
CA ASN A 584 -16.12 22.65 -9.60
C ASN A 584 -16.77 23.19 -8.31
N GLU A 585 -18.10 23.30 -8.26
CA GLU A 585 -18.82 23.88 -7.11
C GLU A 585 -18.78 22.99 -5.86
N THR A 586 -18.76 21.66 -6.01
CA THR A 586 -18.83 20.72 -4.88
C THR A 586 -17.45 20.30 -4.37
N TYR A 587 -16.50 20.07 -5.27
CA TYR A 587 -15.18 19.51 -4.94
C TYR A 587 -14.00 20.42 -5.30
N GLY A 588 -14.24 21.60 -5.89
CA GLY A 588 -13.18 22.57 -6.20
C GLY A 588 -12.33 22.24 -7.43
N ALA A 589 -12.79 21.36 -8.32
CA ALA A 589 -12.05 21.02 -9.55
C ALA A 589 -11.82 22.26 -10.44
N ARG A 590 -10.59 22.44 -10.94
CA ARG A 590 -10.25 23.62 -11.76
C ARG A 590 -10.99 23.62 -13.09
N GLN A 591 -11.69 24.71 -13.36
CA GLN A 591 -12.48 24.88 -14.59
C GLN A 591 -11.62 24.73 -15.86
N SER A 592 -10.38 25.25 -15.85
CA SER A 592 -9.47 25.14 -16.99
C SER A 592 -9.15 23.69 -17.38
N VAL A 593 -9.02 22.79 -16.40
CA VAL A 593 -8.77 21.35 -16.64
C VAL A 593 -10.03 20.69 -17.20
N LEU A 594 -11.19 21.00 -16.64
CA LEU A 594 -12.48 20.46 -17.10
C LEU A 594 -12.79 20.89 -18.55
N ASP A 595 -12.52 22.14 -18.91
CA ASP A 595 -12.74 22.67 -20.26
C ASP A 595 -11.83 21.98 -21.29
N ILE A 596 -10.58 21.67 -20.94
CA ILE A 596 -9.66 20.88 -21.79
C ILE A 596 -10.24 19.48 -22.04
N LEU A 597 -10.79 18.84 -21.01
CA LEU A 597 -11.34 17.49 -21.10
C LEU A 597 -12.61 17.41 -21.96
N VAL A 598 -13.50 18.41 -21.87
CA VAL A 598 -14.69 18.50 -22.72
C VAL A 598 -14.29 18.57 -24.20
N ASN A 599 -13.23 19.30 -24.52
CA ASN A 599 -12.73 19.47 -25.89
C ASN A 599 -11.96 18.25 -26.45
N HIS A 600 -11.46 17.35 -25.59
CA HIS A 600 -10.66 16.18 -25.98
C HIS A 600 -11.48 14.95 -26.44
N SER A 601 -12.80 15.09 -26.56
CA SER A 601 -13.76 13.97 -26.52
C SER A 601 -13.91 13.09 -27.79
N ALA A 602 -13.05 13.16 -28.82
CA ALA A 602 -13.40 12.54 -30.12
C ALA A 602 -12.33 11.82 -30.94
N GLY A 603 -11.07 11.64 -30.49
CA GLY A 603 -10.03 11.14 -31.40
C GLY A 603 -8.93 10.26 -30.83
N ASP A 604 -8.57 10.38 -29.56
CA ASP A 604 -7.40 9.65 -29.04
C ASP A 604 -7.78 8.24 -28.60
N GLU A 605 -7.24 7.25 -29.31
CA GLU A 605 -7.20 5.88 -28.81
C GLU A 605 -6.57 5.89 -27.41
N PRO A 606 -7.20 5.24 -26.41
CA PRO A 606 -6.56 5.11 -25.11
C PRO A 606 -5.19 4.46 -25.33
N PRO A 607 -4.16 4.81 -24.54
CA PRO A 607 -2.98 3.95 -24.48
C PRO A 607 -3.50 2.56 -24.16
N ALA A 608 -3.25 1.62 -25.07
CA ALA A 608 -3.68 0.24 -24.91
C ALA A 608 -3.30 -0.17 -23.48
N GLN A 609 -4.29 -0.45 -22.61
CA GLN A 609 -4.00 -1.06 -21.33
C GLN A 609 -3.27 -2.33 -21.69
N SER A 610 -1.96 -2.37 -21.43
CA SER A 610 -1.11 -3.49 -21.78
C SER A 610 -1.65 -4.70 -21.03
N LEU A 611 -2.44 -5.51 -21.74
CA LEU A 611 -2.80 -6.86 -21.33
C LEU A 611 -1.50 -7.64 -21.49
N LEU A 612 -0.69 -7.63 -20.44
CA LEU A 612 0.58 -8.34 -20.43
C LEU A 612 0.31 -9.81 -20.71
N THR A 613 0.67 -10.22 -21.92
CA THR A 613 0.64 -11.57 -22.48
C THR A 613 1.85 -12.40 -22.05
N VAL A 614 2.62 -11.92 -21.07
CA VAL A 614 3.81 -12.60 -20.58
C VAL A 614 3.36 -13.78 -19.73
N ARG A 615 3.69 -15.00 -20.19
CA ARG A 615 3.45 -16.21 -19.42
C ARG A 615 4.25 -16.15 -18.11
N PRO A 616 3.65 -16.51 -16.97
CA PRO A 616 4.37 -16.56 -15.71
C PRO A 616 5.52 -17.56 -15.79
N ALA A 617 6.54 -17.34 -14.96
CA ALA A 617 7.60 -18.30 -14.76
C ALA A 617 7.04 -19.69 -14.38
N ALA A 618 7.72 -20.74 -14.83
CA ALA A 618 7.31 -22.11 -14.54
C ALA A 618 8.42 -22.82 -13.76
N VAL A 619 8.11 -23.24 -12.53
CA VAL A 619 8.95 -24.17 -11.78
C VAL A 619 8.61 -25.59 -12.23
N PRO A 620 9.51 -26.34 -12.88
CA PRO A 620 9.23 -27.72 -13.27
C PRO A 620 9.08 -28.61 -12.04
N ALA A 621 8.50 -29.80 -12.21
CA ALA A 621 8.44 -30.77 -11.13
C ALA A 621 9.86 -31.23 -10.74
N ALA A 622 10.07 -31.47 -9.44
CA ALA A 622 11.37 -31.91 -8.92
C ALA A 622 11.86 -33.16 -9.67
N GLN A 623 13.13 -33.13 -10.10
CA GLN A 623 13.66 -34.16 -10.97
C GLN A 623 13.78 -35.51 -10.24
N ARG A 624 13.45 -36.61 -10.93
CA ARG A 624 13.52 -37.97 -10.34
C ARG A 624 14.92 -38.33 -9.85
N ARG A 625 15.97 -37.76 -10.44
CA ARG A 625 17.36 -38.02 -10.04
C ARG A 625 17.68 -37.51 -8.64
N TRP A 626 17.13 -36.36 -8.22
CA TRP A 626 17.34 -35.81 -6.89
C TRP A 626 16.83 -36.74 -5.80
N TYR A 627 15.60 -37.24 -5.94
CA TYR A 627 15.02 -38.22 -5.03
C TYR A 627 15.81 -39.53 -5.01
N ARG A 628 16.28 -40.01 -6.16
CA ARG A 628 17.10 -41.24 -6.23
C ARG A 628 18.41 -41.06 -5.46
N SER A 629 19.13 -39.96 -5.68
CA SER A 629 20.35 -39.64 -4.93
C SER A 629 20.10 -39.58 -3.42
N LEU A 630 19.01 -38.94 -3.00
CA LEU A 630 18.64 -38.83 -1.59
C LEU A 630 18.32 -40.20 -0.96
N VAL A 631 17.54 -41.04 -1.64
CA VAL A 631 17.19 -42.38 -1.15
C VAL A 631 18.43 -43.26 -1.01
N LEU A 632 19.35 -43.22 -1.98
CA LEU A 632 20.61 -43.96 -1.91
C LEU A 632 21.48 -43.49 -0.76
N ALA A 633 21.59 -42.18 -0.56
CA ALA A 633 22.35 -41.60 0.55
C ALA A 633 21.78 -42.01 1.92
N ARG A 634 20.46 -41.91 2.10
CA ARG A 634 19.80 -42.28 3.37
C ARG A 634 19.93 -43.77 3.71
N ARG A 635 19.96 -44.66 2.71
CA ARG A 635 20.19 -46.10 2.94
C ARG A 635 21.54 -46.39 3.58
N LEU A 636 22.59 -45.62 3.23
CA LEU A 636 23.94 -45.82 3.77
C LEU A 636 24.16 -45.12 5.11
N VAL A 637 23.51 -43.97 5.33
CA VAL A 637 23.81 -43.11 6.49
C VAL A 637 22.75 -43.22 7.61
N GLY A 638 21.53 -43.66 7.30
CA GLY A 638 20.40 -43.80 8.22
C GLY A 638 19.69 -42.46 8.50
N ASP A 639 18.37 -42.50 8.76
CA ASP A 639 17.60 -41.31 9.15
C ASP A 639 17.85 -40.97 10.63
N ARG A 640 17.97 -39.67 10.94
CA ARG A 640 17.88 -39.16 12.31
C ARG A 640 16.43 -39.41 12.76
N ARG A 641 16.20 -40.39 13.62
CA ARG A 641 14.98 -40.37 14.44
C ARG A 641 15.10 -39.14 15.34
N GLN A 642 14.25 -38.14 15.10
CA GLN A 642 13.99 -37.08 16.07
C GLN A 642 13.42 -37.69 17.35
#